data_AF-A0A2N2M2R2-F1
#
_entry.id   AF-A0A2N2M2R2-F1
#
_cell.length_a   1.000
_cell.length_b   1.000
_cell.length_c   1.000
_cell.angle_alpha   90.00
_cell.angle_beta   90.00
_cell.angle_gamma   90.00
#
_symmetry.space_group_name_H-M   'P 1'
#
loop_
_entity.id
_entity.type
_entity.pdbx_description
1 polymer ?
#
loop_
_entity_poly.entity_id
_entity_poly.type
_entity_poly.pdbx_seq_one_letter_code
_entity_poly.pdbx_strand_id
1 'polypeptide(L)'
;MINSIRQKNLFSQRYFPVLLLFFVFIIYGYQFFRMGVYWDDWQAVLLSNIDSLNVFWNYYVFDRPFSIWTYVLPLPLLQNYPYLWQIYGILARWFAAFGLWVFCRGMFPNHDREIGWVTLLWSVYPGFFSQSVSIAYCQHFVTYGLFNFSLAAMVWSQKLEHRRTLLTFLGVFSSLLSLLTMEYFVGLEILRPVILFLLTNRVANRDRRVFYLILKKWLPYLFVLLIFVIYRLWLLDKLNGGQSGNNPDFLLGIIAQPIQTIVIFLQMMTQDVIYLLFTVWGLPIAPAEIDFSSRTYLISFIFGIAISGLCFFIYSRWKTNIKEKNDPFFLNGLVISILAIGFGGVPVWAIGRQVTVGLWSDRFAIAPMLGVSLLIVIFWTWISRNNKISQTIIAAILAISISYQVRIVNDFQNNWLDQERFYRQIIWRAPSLKEGTAILSPKLPFGMVSEYSIWYAFNSIYGKELKSQELPYVYLSALRHRHYRISDFKDGGTIHTALRSLSFEGSTSDAIVFYEAPEQRCIWIVNPDDAYLPGLDSEVRDLFSISHVDRIANNEKLNNKVVDQLFGAETIHNWCYFFQKAELANQFENWEEVDNIKKDAENANEKPEHGRELFPFIEAYAHLNQWDQVRRYSLEVLSLTGNLQERTCVLFQKIANETSETEQKSIVLSELEDVFECKLYAE
;
A
#
# COMPACT_ATOMS: atom_id res chain seq x y z
N MET A 1 55.51 11.70 -14.85
CA MET A 1 54.20 12.38 -14.80
C MET A 1 53.04 11.36 -14.79
N ILE A 2 53.12 10.30 -13.96
CA ILE A 2 52.09 9.23 -13.84
C ILE A 2 51.90 8.83 -12.35
N ASN A 3 52.12 9.74 -11.40
CA ASN A 3 52.02 9.40 -9.96
C ASN A 3 51.31 10.46 -9.09
N SER A 4 50.51 11.36 -9.68
CA SER A 4 49.79 12.38 -8.89
C SER A 4 48.28 12.48 -9.18
N ILE A 5 47.65 11.40 -9.63
CA ILE A 5 46.21 11.26 -9.37
C ILE A 5 46.09 10.90 -7.89
N ARG A 6 45.95 11.93 -7.04
CA ARG A 6 45.42 11.79 -5.67
C ARG A 6 44.27 10.80 -5.73
N GLN A 7 44.48 9.57 -5.26
CA GLN A 7 43.39 8.63 -5.00
C GLN A 7 42.44 9.34 -4.04
N LYS A 8 41.37 9.94 -4.56
CA LYS A 8 40.21 10.30 -3.75
C LYS A 8 39.82 8.99 -3.08
N ASN A 9 40.01 8.89 -1.78
CA ASN A 9 39.70 7.69 -1.04
C ASN A 9 38.18 7.50 -1.12
N LEU A 10 37.72 6.72 -2.12
CA LEU A 10 36.31 6.41 -2.40
C LEU A 10 35.62 5.81 -1.16
N PHE A 11 36.40 5.27 -0.22
CA PHE A 11 35.96 4.73 1.07
C PHE A 11 35.90 5.77 2.19
N SER A 12 35.97 7.06 1.87
CA SER A 12 35.78 8.13 2.85
C SER A 12 34.32 8.21 3.29
N GLN A 13 34.11 8.36 4.59
CA GLN A 13 32.80 8.58 5.21
C GLN A 13 32.04 9.78 4.62
N ARG A 14 32.74 10.73 3.98
CA ARG A 14 32.13 11.88 3.30
C ARG A 14 31.22 11.48 2.14
N TYR A 15 31.41 10.29 1.56
CA TYR A 15 30.57 9.76 0.49
C TYR A 15 29.40 8.91 1.00
N PHE A 16 29.26 8.72 2.33
CA PHE A 16 28.21 7.91 2.90
C PHE A 16 26.79 8.32 2.45
N PRO A 17 26.41 9.62 2.35
CA PRO A 17 25.06 9.98 1.88
C PRO A 17 24.76 9.47 0.47
N VAL A 18 25.75 9.45 -0.42
CA VAL A 18 25.60 8.93 -1.79
C VAL A 18 25.55 7.40 -1.80
N LEU A 19 26.40 6.74 -1.00
CA LEU A 19 26.35 5.29 -0.82
C LEU A 19 25.00 4.83 -0.24
N LEU A 20 24.45 5.60 0.70
CA LEU A 20 23.14 5.36 1.29
C LEU A 20 22.03 5.53 0.25
N LEU A 21 22.11 6.55 -0.61
CA LEU A 21 21.14 6.73 -1.70
C LEU A 21 21.14 5.52 -2.62
N PHE A 22 22.32 5.08 -3.07
CA PHE A 22 22.46 3.91 -3.91
C PHE A 22 21.96 2.63 -3.22
N PHE A 23 22.27 2.48 -1.92
CA PHE A 23 21.80 1.36 -1.11
C PHE A 23 20.27 1.27 -1.07
N VAL A 24 19.58 2.35 -0.71
CA VAL A 24 18.11 2.37 -0.63
C VAL A 24 17.50 2.20 -2.04
N PHE A 25 18.07 2.85 -3.05
CA PHE A 25 17.56 2.78 -4.43
C PHE A 25 17.70 1.38 -5.04
N ILE A 26 18.80 0.67 -4.80
CA ILE A 26 18.97 -0.70 -5.29
C ILE A 26 17.95 -1.66 -4.68
N ILE A 27 17.63 -1.48 -3.40
CA ILE A 27 16.77 -2.40 -2.67
C ILE A 27 15.30 -2.19 -3.01
N TYR A 28 14.87 -0.93 -3.09
CA TYR A 28 13.46 -0.59 -3.30
C TYR A 28 13.14 -0.21 -4.74
N GLY A 29 14.13 0.17 -5.54
CA GLY A 29 13.95 0.71 -6.89
C GLY A 29 14.14 -0.30 -8.02
N TYR A 30 14.59 -1.53 -7.78
CA TYR A 30 14.88 -2.46 -8.89
C TYR A 30 13.65 -2.81 -9.76
N GLN A 31 12.42 -2.57 -9.27
CA GLN A 31 11.16 -2.75 -10.01
C GLN A 31 10.34 -1.47 -10.18
N PHE A 32 10.86 -0.26 -9.90
CA PHE A 32 10.00 0.95 -9.78
C PHE A 32 9.13 1.26 -11.03
N PHE A 33 9.54 0.86 -12.24
CA PHE A 33 8.75 1.01 -13.48
C PHE A 33 7.59 0.00 -13.62
N ARG A 34 7.55 -1.04 -12.78
CA ARG A 34 6.53 -2.12 -12.78
C ARG A 34 5.66 -2.08 -11.53
N MET A 35 5.87 -1.09 -10.67
CA MET A 35 5.07 -0.86 -9.47
C MET A 35 3.88 0.05 -9.80
N GLY A 36 2.83 -0.04 -8.99
CA GLY A 36 1.66 0.79 -9.17
C GLY A 36 1.20 1.50 -7.90
N VAL A 37 -0.13 1.56 -7.76
CA VAL A 37 -0.86 2.25 -6.71
C VAL A 37 -1.47 1.21 -5.77
N TYR A 38 -1.27 1.40 -4.47
CA TYR A 38 -1.68 0.41 -3.46
C TYR A 38 -2.46 1.07 -2.34
N TRP A 39 -3.35 0.31 -1.71
CA TRP A 39 -4.02 0.69 -0.45
C TRP A 39 -4.41 2.18 -0.33
N ASP A 40 -3.73 2.93 0.55
CA ASP A 40 -3.99 4.35 0.83
C ASP A 40 -3.40 5.31 -0.23
N ASP A 41 -2.64 4.83 -1.22
CA ASP A 41 -2.19 5.64 -2.36
C ASP A 41 -3.38 6.07 -3.23
N TRP A 42 -4.36 5.19 -3.40
CA TRP A 42 -5.55 5.44 -4.21
C TRP A 42 -6.34 6.66 -3.74
N GLN A 43 -6.29 6.99 -2.45
CA GLN A 43 -6.95 8.20 -1.92
C GLN A 43 -6.34 9.48 -2.51
N ALA A 44 -5.01 9.52 -2.64
CA ALA A 44 -4.32 10.68 -3.17
C ALA A 44 -4.52 10.80 -4.69
N VAL A 45 -4.62 9.66 -5.40
CA VAL A 45 -4.98 9.60 -6.82
C VAL A 45 -6.41 10.11 -7.06
N LEU A 46 -7.37 9.72 -6.21
CA LEU A 46 -8.73 10.25 -6.34
C LEU A 46 -8.77 11.75 -6.08
N LEU A 47 -8.17 12.20 -4.97
CA LEU A 47 -8.19 13.60 -4.59
C LEU A 47 -7.44 14.49 -5.60
N SER A 48 -6.39 13.99 -6.25
CA SER A 48 -5.69 14.73 -7.32
C SER A 48 -6.52 14.95 -8.57
N ASN A 49 -7.53 14.11 -8.81
CA ASN A 49 -8.47 14.24 -9.92
C ASN A 49 -9.59 15.24 -9.61
N ILE A 50 -9.72 15.66 -8.34
CA ILE A 50 -10.62 16.71 -7.89
C ILE A 50 -9.82 18.02 -7.82
N ASP A 51 -10.04 18.92 -8.77
CA ASP A 51 -9.29 20.18 -8.89
C ASP A 51 -9.72 21.22 -7.84
N SER A 52 -9.55 20.89 -6.55
CA SER A 52 -9.94 21.72 -5.42
C SER A 52 -9.16 21.39 -4.15
N LEU A 53 -8.35 22.34 -3.69
CA LEU A 53 -7.67 22.25 -2.39
C LEU A 53 -8.65 22.12 -1.22
N ASN A 54 -9.88 22.62 -1.37
CA ASN A 54 -10.91 22.49 -0.34
C ASN A 54 -11.33 21.03 -0.14
N VAL A 55 -11.29 20.20 -1.18
CA VAL A 55 -11.62 18.77 -1.04
C VAL A 55 -10.52 18.03 -0.31
N PHE A 56 -9.24 18.32 -0.61
CA PHE A 56 -8.12 17.85 0.20
C PHE A 56 -8.27 18.28 1.67
N TRP A 57 -8.60 19.54 1.91
CA TRP A 57 -8.81 20.06 3.26
C TRP A 57 -9.90 19.33 4.01
N ASN A 58 -11.10 19.25 3.43
CA ASN A 58 -12.24 18.62 4.07
C ASN A 58 -12.01 17.13 4.33
N TYR A 59 -11.30 16.44 3.43
CA TYR A 59 -10.97 15.04 3.61
C TYR A 59 -10.00 14.85 4.78
N TYR A 60 -8.89 15.60 4.81
CA TYR A 60 -7.86 15.44 5.84
C TYR A 60 -8.16 16.16 7.16
N VAL A 61 -9.14 17.07 7.23
CA VAL A 61 -9.59 17.70 8.49
C VAL A 61 -10.03 16.67 9.52
N PHE A 62 -10.49 15.50 9.07
CA PHE A 62 -10.87 14.40 9.92
C PHE A 62 -9.73 13.93 10.86
N ASP A 63 -8.48 13.95 10.38
CA ASP A 63 -7.34 13.45 11.15
C ASP A 63 -6.05 14.29 11.07
N ARG A 64 -5.66 14.81 9.90
CA ARG A 64 -4.36 15.50 9.67
C ARG A 64 -4.45 16.58 8.59
N PRO A 65 -5.15 17.71 8.78
CA PRO A 65 -5.31 18.70 7.71
C PRO A 65 -3.99 19.32 7.25
N PHE A 66 -3.00 19.45 8.13
CA PHE A 66 -1.68 19.94 7.75
C PHE A 66 -0.83 18.89 7.01
N SER A 67 -1.24 17.64 6.84
CA SER A 67 -0.47 16.70 6.00
C SER A 67 -0.61 16.98 4.50
N ILE A 68 -1.60 17.77 4.08
CA ILE A 68 -1.92 18.02 2.67
C ILE A 68 -0.71 18.52 1.86
N TRP A 69 0.19 19.30 2.46
CA TRP A 69 1.37 19.82 1.75
C TRP A 69 2.28 18.71 1.22
N THR A 70 2.31 17.53 1.86
CA THR A 70 3.12 16.40 1.40
C THR A 70 2.59 15.78 0.12
N TYR A 71 1.35 16.10 -0.27
CA TYR A 71 0.74 15.68 -1.53
C TYR A 71 0.72 16.83 -2.54
N VAL A 72 0.24 18.01 -2.15
CA VAL A 72 0.02 19.16 -3.06
C VAL A 72 1.32 19.69 -3.64
N LEU A 73 2.43 19.67 -2.90
CA LEU A 73 3.71 20.14 -3.43
C LEU A 73 4.31 19.22 -4.51
N PRO A 74 4.42 17.89 -4.30
CA PRO A 74 4.94 16.99 -5.34
C PRO A 74 3.96 16.71 -6.48
N LEU A 75 2.64 16.77 -6.26
CA LEU A 75 1.64 16.34 -7.23
C LEU A 75 1.75 17.01 -8.63
N PRO A 76 2.00 18.34 -8.77
CA PRO A 76 2.17 18.95 -10.09
C PRO A 76 3.33 18.35 -10.91
N LEU A 77 4.37 17.84 -10.24
CA LEU A 77 5.54 17.23 -10.87
C LEU A 77 5.34 15.74 -11.13
N LEU A 78 4.80 15.01 -10.14
CA LEU A 78 4.67 13.55 -10.21
C LEU A 78 3.38 13.09 -10.92
N GLN A 79 2.33 13.93 -10.89
CA GLN A 79 0.98 13.61 -11.38
C GLN A 79 0.50 12.26 -10.82
N ASN A 80 -0.27 11.48 -11.59
CA ASN A 80 -0.71 10.15 -11.17
C ASN A 80 0.22 9.02 -11.64
N TYR A 81 1.46 9.32 -12.05
CA TYR A 81 2.42 8.31 -12.52
C TYR A 81 3.02 7.52 -11.34
N PRO A 82 2.71 6.21 -11.18
CA PRO A 82 3.12 5.48 -9.99
C PRO A 82 4.65 5.38 -9.82
N TYR A 83 5.37 5.18 -10.92
CA TYR A 83 6.83 5.05 -10.91
C TYR A 83 7.54 6.32 -10.38
N LEU A 84 6.98 7.51 -10.61
CA LEU A 84 7.50 8.77 -10.09
C LEU A 84 7.30 8.86 -8.57
N TRP A 85 6.16 8.41 -8.07
CA TRP A 85 5.89 8.31 -6.63
C TRP A 85 6.76 7.28 -5.92
N GLN A 86 7.07 6.15 -6.57
CA GLN A 86 8.04 5.18 -6.03
C GLN A 86 9.43 5.82 -5.85
N ILE A 87 9.92 6.54 -6.86
CA ILE A 87 11.19 7.28 -6.76
C ILE A 87 11.12 8.30 -5.63
N TYR A 88 10.03 9.08 -5.54
CA TYR A 88 9.85 10.06 -4.48
C TYR A 88 9.83 9.43 -3.08
N GLY A 89 9.14 8.30 -2.91
CA GLY A 89 9.11 7.54 -1.66
C GLY A 89 10.48 7.00 -1.25
N ILE A 90 11.28 6.54 -2.22
CA ILE A 90 12.67 6.12 -1.99
C ILE A 90 13.53 7.31 -1.56
N LEU A 91 13.38 8.46 -2.22
CA LEU A 91 14.09 9.70 -1.88
C LEU A 91 13.68 10.22 -0.48
N ALA A 92 12.40 10.11 -0.11
CA ALA A 92 11.91 10.44 1.23
C ALA A 92 12.55 9.54 2.30
N ARG A 93 12.61 8.22 2.05
CA ARG A 93 13.28 7.27 2.96
C ARG A 93 14.78 7.55 3.08
N TRP A 94 15.43 7.87 1.97
CA TRP A 94 16.83 8.32 1.98
C TRP A 94 17.00 9.62 2.79
N PHE A 95 16.14 10.61 2.61
CA PHE A 95 16.15 11.87 3.36
C PHE A 95 16.04 11.61 4.87
N ALA A 96 15.15 10.72 5.28
CA ALA A 96 14.98 10.32 6.68
C ALA A 96 16.22 9.62 7.26
N ALA A 97 16.78 8.65 6.52
CA ALA A 97 17.99 7.93 6.90
C ALA A 97 19.21 8.86 6.96
N PHE A 98 19.30 9.81 6.03
CA PHE A 98 20.36 10.81 6.02
C PHE A 98 20.27 11.73 7.24
N GLY A 99 19.06 12.20 7.59
CA GLY A 99 18.83 12.95 8.81
C GLY A 99 19.27 12.17 10.06
N LEU A 100 18.93 10.88 10.14
CA LEU A 100 19.34 9.98 11.22
C LEU A 100 20.87 9.89 11.32
N TRP A 101 21.54 9.68 10.19
CA TRP A 101 23.00 9.63 10.14
C TRP A 101 23.65 10.92 10.65
N VAL A 102 23.15 12.09 10.23
CA VAL A 102 23.66 13.40 10.69
C VAL A 102 23.43 13.58 12.19
N PHE A 103 22.28 13.16 12.71
CA PHE A 103 21.98 13.17 14.15
C PHE A 103 22.94 12.28 14.93
N CYS A 104 23.08 11.00 14.54
CA CYS A 104 23.92 10.04 15.22
C CYS A 104 25.41 10.43 15.18
N ARG A 105 25.90 10.97 14.06
CA ARG A 105 27.25 11.58 13.92
C ARG A 105 27.46 12.75 14.90
N GLY A 106 26.42 13.55 15.10
CA GLY A 106 26.42 14.59 16.12
C GLY A 106 26.51 14.00 17.52
N MET A 107 25.79 12.92 17.83
CA MET A 107 25.77 12.34 19.18
C MET A 107 27.02 11.55 19.54
N PHE A 108 27.55 10.77 18.60
CA PHE A 108 28.63 9.81 18.82
C PHE A 108 29.81 10.12 17.91
N PRO A 109 30.56 11.20 18.20
CA PRO A 109 31.79 11.47 17.45
C PRO A 109 32.75 10.27 17.64
N ASN A 110 33.39 9.82 16.56
CA ASN A 110 34.31 8.68 16.49
C ASN A 110 33.69 7.28 16.30
N HIS A 111 32.36 7.16 16.22
CA HIS A 111 31.63 5.89 16.02
C HIS A 111 31.04 5.74 14.62
N ASP A 112 31.76 6.24 13.62
CA ASP A 112 31.20 6.41 12.28
C ASP A 112 30.78 5.08 11.65
N ARG A 113 31.55 4.03 11.91
CA ARG A 113 31.27 2.69 11.41
C ARG A 113 29.98 2.15 12.03
N GLU A 114 29.84 2.27 13.34
CA GLU A 114 28.65 1.87 14.08
C GLU A 114 27.43 2.68 13.61
N ILE A 115 27.57 3.99 13.44
CA ILE A 115 26.50 4.86 12.92
C ILE A 115 26.10 4.48 11.48
N GLY A 116 27.07 4.11 10.64
CA GLY A 116 26.81 3.57 9.30
C GLY A 116 25.92 2.33 9.36
N TRP A 117 26.26 1.36 10.20
CA TRP A 117 25.44 0.16 10.42
C TRP A 117 24.04 0.47 10.96
N VAL A 118 23.92 1.38 11.94
CA VAL A 118 22.62 1.81 12.48
C VAL A 118 21.74 2.36 11.37
N THR A 119 22.31 3.21 10.52
CA THR A 119 21.59 3.85 9.43
C THR A 119 21.18 2.82 8.35
N LEU A 120 22.07 1.88 7.99
CA LEU A 120 21.73 0.83 7.02
C LEU A 120 20.63 -0.08 7.55
N LEU A 121 20.73 -0.57 8.80
CA LEU A 121 19.70 -1.42 9.41
C LEU A 121 18.36 -0.68 9.55
N TRP A 122 18.39 0.60 9.91
CA TRP A 122 17.20 1.44 9.93
C TRP A 122 16.55 1.53 8.54
N SER A 123 17.38 1.71 7.50
CA SER A 123 16.91 1.82 6.12
C SER A 123 16.25 0.55 5.58
N VAL A 124 16.51 -0.63 6.14
CA VAL A 124 15.90 -1.90 5.70
C VAL A 124 15.20 -2.65 6.83
N TYR A 125 14.81 -1.94 7.89
CA TYR A 125 14.24 -2.56 9.08
C TYR A 125 13.04 -3.47 8.72
N PRO A 126 13.09 -4.78 9.04
CA PRO A 126 12.08 -5.74 8.57
C PRO A 126 10.71 -5.55 9.22
N GLY A 127 10.61 -4.76 10.31
CA GLY A 127 9.32 -4.45 10.94
C GLY A 127 8.44 -3.46 10.15
N PHE A 128 8.96 -2.86 9.08
CA PHE A 128 8.18 -2.03 8.16
C PHE A 128 8.36 -2.54 6.72
N PHE A 129 7.26 -2.94 6.10
CA PHE A 129 7.21 -3.55 4.77
C PHE A 129 6.38 -2.73 3.75
N SER A 130 5.63 -1.73 4.19
CA SER A 130 4.76 -0.93 3.33
C SER A 130 5.48 0.18 2.51
N GLN A 131 6.77 0.03 2.20
CA GLN A 131 7.52 1.05 1.41
C GLN A 131 6.91 1.28 0.02
N SER A 132 6.38 0.23 -0.59
CA SER A 132 5.80 0.25 -1.94
C SER A 132 4.48 1.03 -2.01
N VAL A 133 3.81 1.26 -0.87
CA VAL A 133 2.64 2.15 -0.77
C VAL A 133 3.14 3.60 -0.73
N SER A 134 3.71 4.01 -1.86
CA SER A 134 4.70 5.09 -1.93
C SER A 134 4.13 6.48 -1.74
N ILE A 135 2.87 6.72 -2.14
CA ILE A 135 2.19 8.00 -2.00
C ILE A 135 1.81 8.22 -0.54
N ALA A 136 1.28 7.19 0.14
CA ALA A 136 0.86 7.28 1.53
C ALA A 136 2.05 7.27 2.51
N TYR A 137 3.15 6.58 2.21
CA TYR A 137 4.31 6.54 3.12
C TYR A 137 5.43 7.52 2.79
N CYS A 138 5.43 8.21 1.63
CA CYS A 138 6.36 9.31 1.42
C CYS A 138 6.19 10.39 2.50
N GLN A 139 4.95 10.73 2.89
CA GLN A 139 4.69 11.68 3.97
C GLN A 139 5.26 11.21 5.31
N HIS A 140 5.21 9.91 5.62
CA HIS A 140 5.74 9.36 6.87
C HIS A 140 7.26 9.54 6.91
N PHE A 141 7.95 9.23 5.82
CA PHE A 141 9.40 9.38 5.74
C PHE A 141 9.86 10.84 5.63
N VAL A 142 9.14 11.70 4.90
CA VAL A 142 9.41 13.15 4.90
C VAL A 142 9.30 13.70 6.32
N THR A 143 8.24 13.34 7.04
CA THR A 143 8.00 13.77 8.41
C THR A 143 9.06 13.24 9.37
N TYR A 144 9.46 11.98 9.22
CA TYR A 144 10.53 11.39 10.03
C TYR A 144 11.89 12.04 9.74
N GLY A 145 12.15 12.38 8.48
CA GLY A 145 13.35 13.14 8.11
C GLY A 145 13.37 14.52 8.74
N LEU A 146 12.25 15.24 8.73
CA LEU A 146 12.13 16.53 9.44
C LEU A 146 12.41 16.38 10.94
N PHE A 147 11.87 15.33 11.57
CA PHE A 147 12.17 15.01 12.98
C PHE A 147 13.67 14.72 13.19
N ASN A 148 14.27 13.86 12.38
CA ASN A 148 15.68 13.49 12.48
C ASN A 148 16.62 14.69 12.24
N PHE A 149 16.31 15.54 11.25
CA PHE A 149 17.04 16.78 11.02
C PHE A 149 16.83 17.79 12.14
N SER A 150 15.65 17.81 12.75
CA SER A 150 15.40 18.63 13.93
C SER A 150 16.29 18.21 15.11
N LEU A 151 16.41 16.91 15.39
CA LEU A 151 17.34 16.37 16.39
C LEU A 151 18.79 16.68 16.00
N ALA A 152 19.17 16.47 14.74
CA ALA A 152 20.50 16.77 14.25
C ALA A 152 20.86 18.25 14.46
N ALA A 153 20.00 19.17 14.03
CA ALA A 153 20.23 20.60 14.17
C ALA A 153 20.32 21.02 15.64
N MET A 154 19.50 20.44 16.52
CA MET A 154 19.60 20.63 17.97
C MET A 154 20.97 20.20 18.49
N VAL A 155 21.46 19.01 18.13
CA VAL A 155 22.77 18.50 18.57
C VAL A 155 23.92 19.35 18.01
N TRP A 156 23.91 19.67 16.72
CA TRP A 156 24.97 20.44 16.06
C TRP A 156 25.00 21.91 16.51
N SER A 157 23.86 22.48 16.91
CA SER A 157 23.82 23.83 17.51
C SER A 157 24.61 23.94 18.81
N GLN A 158 24.82 22.82 19.52
CA GLN A 158 25.64 22.76 20.73
C GLN A 158 27.14 22.63 20.44
N LYS A 159 27.50 22.20 19.23
CA LYS A 159 28.88 21.96 18.81
C LYS A 159 29.44 23.07 17.95
N LEU A 160 28.60 23.76 17.19
CA LEU A 160 28.99 24.80 16.24
C LEU A 160 28.45 26.15 16.71
N GLU A 161 29.22 26.81 17.56
CA GLU A 161 28.81 28.07 18.20
C GLU A 161 28.46 29.16 17.19
N HIS A 162 29.24 29.29 16.10
CA HIS A 162 29.03 30.29 15.04
C HIS A 162 27.75 30.08 14.21
N ARG A 163 27.18 28.87 14.19
CA ARG A 163 25.93 28.54 13.47
C ARG A 163 24.77 28.23 14.40
N ARG A 164 24.94 28.44 15.71
CA ARG A 164 23.98 28.03 16.72
C ARG A 164 22.57 28.56 16.45
N THR A 165 22.43 29.87 16.20
CA THR A 165 21.11 30.49 15.98
C THR A 165 20.41 29.92 14.75
N LEU A 166 21.12 29.79 13.63
CA LEU A 166 20.58 29.21 12.40
C LEU A 166 20.15 27.75 12.62
N LEU A 167 20.99 26.94 13.26
CA LEU A 167 20.68 25.53 13.53
C LEU A 167 19.53 25.37 14.53
N THR A 168 19.43 26.23 15.55
CA THR A 168 18.27 26.25 16.44
C THR A 168 17.00 26.60 15.68
N PHE A 169 17.02 27.64 14.83
CA PHE A 169 15.87 28.02 14.00
C PHE A 169 15.44 26.87 13.08
N LEU A 170 16.37 26.31 12.31
CA LEU A 170 16.09 25.17 11.42
C LEU A 170 15.57 23.96 12.20
N GLY A 171 16.14 23.69 13.38
CA GLY A 171 15.69 22.60 14.22
C GLY A 171 14.25 22.80 14.73
N VAL A 172 13.92 23.99 15.20
CA VAL A 172 12.58 24.33 15.69
C VAL A 172 11.57 24.29 14.55
N PHE A 173 11.91 24.88 13.40
CA PHE A 173 11.04 24.88 12.22
C PHE A 173 10.77 23.44 11.71
N SER A 174 11.80 22.60 11.59
CA SER A 174 11.61 21.20 11.20
C SER A 174 10.82 20.40 12.24
N SER A 175 10.95 20.69 13.53
CA SER A 175 10.12 20.08 14.59
C SER A 175 8.66 20.47 14.44
N LEU A 176 8.39 21.76 14.19
CA LEU A 176 7.03 22.28 14.00
C LEU A 176 6.37 21.65 12.78
N LEU A 177 7.07 21.63 11.63
CA LEU A 177 6.56 21.03 10.42
C LEU A 177 6.32 19.53 10.58
N SER A 178 7.24 18.82 11.25
CA SER A 178 7.08 17.38 11.53
C SER A 178 5.84 17.10 12.37
N LEU A 179 5.69 17.76 13.51
CA LEU A 179 4.59 17.50 14.44
C LEU A 179 3.23 17.93 13.90
N LEU A 180 3.13 19.07 13.20
CA LEU A 180 1.87 19.49 12.59
C LEU A 180 1.43 18.54 11.47
N THR A 181 2.38 17.95 10.74
CA THR A 181 2.09 17.00 9.65
C THR A 181 1.55 15.67 10.19
N MET A 182 2.20 15.08 11.21
CA MET A 182 1.81 13.77 11.71
C MET A 182 2.27 13.51 13.16
N GLU A 183 1.39 12.90 13.94
CA GLU A 183 1.56 12.62 15.37
C GLU A 183 2.52 11.45 15.70
N TYR A 184 2.95 10.67 14.70
CA TYR A 184 3.69 9.42 14.89
C TYR A 184 4.97 9.60 15.72
N PHE A 185 5.62 10.76 15.62
CA PHE A 185 6.90 11.02 16.26
C PHE A 185 6.78 11.82 17.57
N VAL A 186 5.57 12.18 18.01
CA VAL A 186 5.39 13.04 19.20
C VAL A 186 6.00 12.43 20.45
N GLY A 187 5.89 11.11 20.63
CA GLY A 187 6.49 10.43 21.78
C GLY A 187 8.02 10.52 21.79
N LEU A 188 8.67 10.52 20.62
CA LEU A 188 10.13 10.65 20.51
C LEU A 188 10.66 12.04 20.90
N GLU A 189 9.81 13.05 21.07
CA GLU A 189 10.22 14.38 21.56
C GLU A 189 10.84 14.33 22.97
N ILE A 190 10.53 13.28 23.76
CA ILE A 190 11.18 13.03 25.06
C ILE A 190 12.69 12.80 24.97
N LEU A 191 13.18 12.41 23.79
CA LEU A 191 14.61 12.22 23.56
C LEU A 191 15.38 13.55 23.71
N ARG A 192 14.76 14.69 23.43
CA ARG A 192 15.43 16.00 23.43
C ARG A 192 16.06 16.39 24.76
N PRO A 193 15.31 16.44 25.90
CA PRO A 193 15.91 16.77 27.18
C PRO A 193 17.00 15.76 27.60
N VAL A 194 16.82 14.48 27.27
CA VAL A 194 17.82 13.43 27.56
C VAL A 194 19.08 13.62 26.73
N ILE A 195 18.95 13.87 25.43
CA ILE A 195 20.08 14.17 24.53
C ILE A 195 20.84 15.40 25.02
N LEU A 196 20.14 16.49 25.36
CA LEU A 196 20.76 17.71 25.87
C LEU A 196 21.48 17.47 27.20
N PHE A 197 20.91 16.64 28.08
CA PHE A 197 21.57 16.20 29.30
C PHE A 197 22.86 15.42 29.00
N LEU A 198 22.81 14.42 28.11
CA LEU A 198 23.96 13.59 27.73
C LEU A 198 25.09 14.41 27.05
N LEU A 199 24.74 15.47 26.33
CA LEU A 199 25.73 16.39 25.74
C LEU A 199 26.33 17.34 26.78
N THR A 200 25.54 17.82 27.74
CA THR A 200 25.96 18.83 28.73
C THR A 200 26.73 18.21 29.91
N ASN A 201 26.36 16.99 30.33
CA ASN A 201 26.99 16.26 31.43
C ASN A 201 28.44 15.82 31.12
N ARG A 202 28.89 15.94 29.87
CA ARG A 202 30.32 15.78 29.49
C ARG A 202 31.18 16.98 29.88
N VAL A 203 30.58 18.13 30.22
CA VAL A 203 31.27 19.42 30.36
C VAL A 203 31.15 20.03 31.76
N ALA A 204 30.18 19.62 32.59
CA ALA A 204 29.95 20.25 33.90
C ALA A 204 29.70 19.22 35.01
N ASN A 205 30.36 19.42 36.16
CA ASN A 205 30.01 18.76 37.43
C ASN A 205 28.52 18.94 37.73
N ARG A 206 27.91 17.95 38.41
CA ARG A 206 26.47 17.83 38.76
C ARG A 206 25.91 19.02 39.58
N ASP A 207 25.84 20.19 38.98
CA ASP A 207 25.34 21.44 39.54
C ASP A 207 23.88 21.67 39.05
N ARG A 208 23.01 22.22 39.90
CA ARG A 208 21.64 22.62 39.56
C ARG A 208 21.59 23.56 38.34
N ARG A 209 22.67 24.29 38.06
CA ARG A 209 22.82 25.12 36.85
C ARG A 209 22.71 24.33 35.54
N VAL A 210 23.08 23.04 35.53
CA VAL A 210 22.97 22.16 34.35
C VAL A 210 21.51 21.93 33.95
N PHE A 211 20.63 21.75 34.94
CA PHE A 211 19.20 21.57 34.70
C PHE A 211 18.57 22.81 34.03
N TYR A 212 18.87 24.01 34.54
CA TYR A 212 18.38 25.26 33.95
C TYR A 212 18.90 25.47 32.51
N LEU A 213 20.15 25.10 32.23
CA LEU A 213 20.71 25.16 30.87
C LEU A 213 20.01 24.21 29.91
N ILE A 214 19.69 22.99 30.34
CA ILE A 214 18.95 22.01 29.54
C ILE A 214 17.55 22.54 29.24
N LEU A 215 16.84 23.02 30.27
CA LEU A 215 15.51 23.58 30.12
C LEU A 215 15.50 24.76 29.15
N LYS A 216 16.46 25.69 29.28
CA LYS A 216 16.60 26.84 28.36
C LYS A 216 16.85 26.41 26.90
N LYS A 217 17.66 25.36 26.68
CA LYS A 217 17.93 24.83 25.33
C LYS A 217 16.76 24.02 24.77
N TRP A 218 15.96 23.40 25.63
CA TRP A 218 14.78 22.62 25.25
C TRP A 218 13.55 23.51 25.02
N LEU A 219 13.45 24.65 25.70
CA LEU A 219 12.29 25.55 25.68
C LEU A 219 11.74 25.86 24.28
N PRO A 220 12.56 26.14 23.23
CA PRO A 220 12.02 26.38 21.89
C PRO A 220 11.29 25.17 21.30
N TYR A 221 11.77 23.96 21.56
CA TYR A 221 11.14 22.71 21.09
C TYR A 221 9.95 22.32 21.97
N LEU A 222 10.04 22.58 23.28
CA LEU A 222 8.91 22.39 24.19
C LEU A 222 7.74 23.29 23.79
N PHE A 223 8.00 24.53 23.37
CA PHE A 223 6.96 25.43 22.86
C PHE A 223 6.26 24.86 21.62
N VAL A 224 7.01 24.29 20.68
CA VAL A 224 6.45 23.58 19.51
C VAL A 224 5.59 22.39 19.95
N LEU A 225 6.09 21.57 20.87
CA LEU A 225 5.34 20.43 21.40
C LEU A 225 4.03 20.88 22.06
N LEU A 226 4.04 21.98 22.82
CA LEU A 226 2.84 22.55 23.43
C LEU A 226 1.85 23.06 22.37
N ILE A 227 2.34 23.76 21.33
CA ILE A 227 1.49 24.17 20.19
C ILE A 227 0.82 22.94 19.57
N PHE A 228 1.60 21.88 19.30
CA PHE A 228 1.06 20.66 18.72
C PHE A 228 0.02 20.00 19.61
N VAL A 229 0.28 19.87 20.93
CA VAL A 229 -0.67 19.25 21.87
C VAL A 229 -1.97 20.06 21.94
N ILE A 230 -1.89 21.40 22.03
CA ILE A 230 -3.07 22.27 22.03
C ILE A 230 -3.83 22.14 20.70
N TYR A 231 -3.11 22.17 19.58
CA TYR A 231 -3.69 21.98 18.26
C TYR A 231 -4.42 20.64 18.15
N ARG A 232 -3.76 19.54 18.55
CA ARG A 232 -4.25 18.18 18.38
C ARG A 232 -5.43 17.86 19.28
N LEU A 233 -5.38 18.24 20.55
CA LEU A 233 -6.41 17.88 21.53
C LEU A 233 -7.59 18.85 21.58
N TRP A 234 -7.41 20.10 21.17
CA TRP A 234 -8.45 21.12 21.28
C TRP A 234 -8.90 21.70 19.95
N LEU A 235 -7.96 22.14 19.09
CA LEU A 235 -8.35 22.78 17.84
C LEU A 235 -8.91 21.77 16.85
N LEU A 236 -8.23 20.62 16.67
CA LEU A 236 -8.65 19.60 15.72
C LEU A 236 -9.99 18.97 16.12
N ASP A 237 -10.18 18.70 17.41
CA ASP A 237 -11.45 18.20 17.98
C ASP A 237 -12.63 19.15 17.69
N LYS A 238 -12.39 20.47 17.75
CA LYS A 238 -13.40 21.45 17.34
C LYS A 238 -13.64 21.48 15.83
N LEU A 239 -12.57 21.32 15.04
CA LEU A 239 -12.66 21.36 13.57
C LEU A 239 -13.38 20.15 12.99
N ASN A 240 -13.26 18.97 13.61
CA ASN A 240 -13.89 17.73 13.17
C ASN A 240 -15.21 17.42 13.90
N GLY A 241 -15.74 18.36 14.71
CA GLY A 241 -17.00 18.20 15.42
C GLY A 241 -16.99 17.10 16.49
N GLY A 242 -15.83 16.81 17.09
CA GLY A 242 -15.66 15.76 18.09
C GLY A 242 -15.52 14.35 17.53
N GLN A 243 -15.42 14.20 16.20
CA GLN A 243 -15.23 12.91 15.54
C GLN A 243 -13.78 12.74 15.08
N SER A 244 -12.98 11.98 15.82
CA SER A 244 -11.61 11.60 15.41
C SER A 244 -11.44 10.09 15.36
N GLY A 245 -10.82 9.58 14.29
CA GLY A 245 -10.45 8.17 14.17
C GLY A 245 -9.33 7.71 15.12
N ASN A 246 -8.67 8.66 15.81
CA ASN A 246 -7.54 8.42 16.72
C ASN A 246 -7.79 9.04 18.10
N ASN A 247 -8.98 8.82 18.66
CA ASN A 247 -9.29 9.26 20.01
C ASN A 247 -8.32 8.59 21.02
N PRO A 248 -7.86 9.33 22.05
CA PRO A 248 -6.98 8.79 23.08
C PRO A 248 -7.81 7.96 24.08
N ASP A 249 -8.46 6.90 23.60
CA ASP A 249 -9.35 6.04 24.38
C ASP A 249 -8.69 5.53 25.65
N PHE A 250 -7.37 5.40 25.60
CA PHE A 250 -6.55 4.97 26.72
C PHE A 250 -6.45 6.00 27.86
N LEU A 251 -6.37 7.30 27.53
CA LEU A 251 -6.37 8.35 28.55
C LEU A 251 -7.72 8.41 29.27
N LEU A 252 -8.81 8.20 28.53
CA LEU A 252 -10.16 8.10 29.10
C LEU A 252 -10.31 6.82 29.94
N GLY A 253 -9.77 5.71 29.45
CA GLY A 253 -9.75 4.43 30.15
C GLY A 253 -9.05 4.47 31.50
N ILE A 254 -7.93 5.22 31.63
CA ILE A 254 -7.22 5.37 32.91
C ILE A 254 -8.11 6.04 33.96
N ILE A 255 -8.97 6.99 33.56
CA ILE A 255 -9.90 7.67 34.46
C ILE A 255 -11.02 6.71 34.91
N ALA A 256 -11.54 5.90 33.99
CA ALA A 256 -12.66 5.01 34.25
C ALA A 256 -12.26 3.72 34.99
N GLN A 257 -11.20 3.04 34.53
CA GLN A 257 -10.75 1.71 35.00
C GLN A 257 -9.21 1.63 35.05
N PRO A 258 -8.56 2.36 35.99
CA PRO A 258 -7.11 2.59 35.95
C PRO A 258 -6.26 1.32 35.92
N ILE A 259 -6.57 0.34 36.78
CA ILE A 259 -5.77 -0.89 36.89
C ILE A 259 -5.87 -1.71 35.62
N GLN A 260 -7.09 -1.97 35.14
CA GLN A 260 -7.33 -2.76 33.93
C GLN A 260 -6.70 -2.10 32.71
N THR A 261 -6.91 -0.80 32.55
CA THR A 261 -6.30 -0.03 31.46
C THR A 261 -4.78 -0.11 31.56
N ILE A 262 -4.14 0.15 32.70
CA ILE A 262 -2.67 0.02 32.83
C ILE A 262 -2.17 -1.38 32.47
N VAL A 263 -2.87 -2.45 32.89
CA VAL A 263 -2.49 -3.82 32.54
C VAL A 263 -2.55 -4.05 31.03
N ILE A 264 -3.62 -3.63 30.36
CA ILE A 264 -3.74 -3.71 28.89
C ILE A 264 -2.61 -2.93 28.22
N PHE A 265 -2.25 -1.75 28.75
CA PHE A 265 -1.15 -0.93 28.19
C PHE A 265 0.16 -1.68 28.21
N LEU A 266 0.48 -2.23 29.38
CA LEU A 266 1.73 -2.94 29.61
C LEU A 266 1.78 -4.20 28.76
N GLN A 267 0.65 -4.92 28.64
CA GLN A 267 0.54 -6.05 27.73
C GLN A 267 0.81 -5.64 26.28
N MET A 268 0.17 -4.56 25.79
CA MET A 268 0.37 -4.09 24.42
C MET A 268 1.82 -3.68 24.17
N MET A 269 2.38 -2.89 25.09
CA MET A 269 3.78 -2.46 25.06
C MET A 269 4.73 -3.66 25.04
N THR A 270 4.52 -4.66 25.90
CA THR A 270 5.38 -5.85 25.96
C THR A 270 5.31 -6.67 24.68
N GLN A 271 4.11 -6.91 24.15
CA GLN A 271 3.91 -7.63 22.88
C GLN A 271 4.63 -6.92 21.73
N ASP A 272 4.44 -5.60 21.61
CA ASP A 272 5.05 -4.80 20.55
C ASP A 272 6.57 -4.75 20.69
N VAL A 273 7.11 -4.55 21.90
CA VAL A 273 8.56 -4.52 22.14
C VAL A 273 9.20 -5.87 21.80
N ILE A 274 8.57 -7.00 22.17
CA ILE A 274 9.06 -8.33 21.82
C ILE A 274 9.04 -8.50 20.29
N TYR A 275 7.94 -8.11 19.65
CA TYR A 275 7.80 -8.21 18.20
C TYR A 275 8.87 -7.41 17.46
N LEU A 276 9.03 -6.14 17.82
CA LEU A 276 9.98 -5.20 17.19
C LEU A 276 11.45 -5.60 17.38
N LEU A 277 11.79 -6.20 18.53
CA LEU A 277 13.16 -6.59 18.85
C LEU A 277 13.54 -7.98 18.34
N PHE A 278 12.60 -8.92 18.32
CA PHE A 278 12.90 -10.33 18.06
C PHE A 278 12.11 -10.88 16.86
N THR A 279 10.79 -10.79 16.87
CA THR A 279 9.94 -11.48 15.89
C THR A 279 10.17 -10.99 14.46
N VAL A 280 10.29 -9.68 14.24
CA VAL A 280 10.48 -9.10 12.90
C VAL A 280 11.73 -9.60 12.18
N TRP A 281 12.77 -9.98 12.92
CA TRP A 281 14.02 -10.50 12.36
C TRP A 281 13.92 -11.97 11.95
N GLY A 282 12.88 -12.67 12.44
CA GLY A 282 12.54 -14.03 12.06
C GLY A 282 11.62 -14.12 10.85
N LEU A 283 10.83 -13.08 10.54
CA LEU A 283 9.95 -13.03 9.35
C LEU A 283 10.65 -13.44 8.05
N PRO A 284 11.90 -13.00 7.77
CA PRO A 284 12.56 -13.33 6.52
C PRO A 284 12.94 -14.80 6.35
N ILE A 285 12.90 -15.57 7.44
CA ILE A 285 13.29 -16.99 7.50
C ILE A 285 12.18 -17.81 8.20
N ALA A 286 10.96 -17.28 8.23
CA ALA A 286 9.82 -17.97 8.79
C ALA A 286 9.62 -19.28 8.01
N PRO A 287 9.40 -20.43 8.68
CA PRO A 287 9.35 -21.73 8.00
C PRO A 287 8.36 -21.80 6.83
N ALA A 288 7.22 -21.10 6.94
CA ALA A 288 6.19 -21.05 5.90
C ALA A 288 6.64 -20.28 4.64
N GLU A 289 7.63 -19.39 4.75
CA GLU A 289 8.13 -18.57 3.66
C GLU A 289 9.33 -19.21 2.93
N ILE A 290 9.85 -20.33 3.44
CA ILE A 290 11.02 -20.99 2.86
C ILE A 290 10.59 -21.81 1.64
N ASP A 291 10.81 -21.25 0.46
CA ASP A 291 10.56 -21.91 -0.81
C ASP A 291 11.84 -21.91 -1.68
N PHE A 292 12.55 -23.04 -1.72
CA PHE A 292 13.73 -23.21 -2.56
C PHE A 292 13.41 -23.40 -4.05
N SER A 293 12.14 -23.63 -4.41
CA SER A 293 11.71 -23.67 -5.81
C SER A 293 11.51 -22.26 -6.39
N SER A 294 11.20 -21.28 -5.52
CA SER A 294 11.06 -19.88 -5.90
C SER A 294 12.41 -19.24 -6.26
N ARG A 295 12.54 -18.86 -7.54
CA ARG A 295 13.69 -18.09 -8.03
C ARG A 295 13.83 -16.75 -7.32
N THR A 296 12.71 -16.08 -7.06
CA THR A 296 12.67 -14.80 -6.34
C THR A 296 13.22 -14.97 -4.92
N TYR A 297 12.83 -16.04 -4.22
CA TYR A 297 13.36 -16.34 -2.89
C TYR A 297 14.89 -16.48 -2.92
N LEU A 298 15.44 -17.34 -3.78
CA LEU A 298 16.89 -17.55 -3.90
C LEU A 298 17.65 -16.29 -4.32
N ILE A 299 17.16 -15.56 -5.34
CA ILE A 299 17.78 -14.32 -5.82
C ILE A 299 17.79 -13.27 -4.72
N SER A 300 16.73 -13.16 -3.91
CA SER A 300 16.68 -12.20 -2.80
C SER A 300 17.79 -12.44 -1.77
N PHE A 301 18.13 -13.70 -1.47
CA PHE A 301 19.21 -14.05 -0.54
C PHE A 301 20.58 -13.74 -1.15
N ILE A 302 20.81 -14.12 -2.42
CA ILE A 302 22.05 -13.81 -3.12
C ILE A 302 22.28 -12.30 -3.15
N PHE A 303 21.23 -11.54 -3.47
CA PHE A 303 21.25 -10.08 -3.49
C PHE A 303 21.53 -9.48 -2.11
N GLY A 304 20.86 -9.98 -1.07
CA GLY A 304 21.10 -9.57 0.31
C GLY A 304 22.54 -9.83 0.76
N ILE A 305 23.08 -11.02 0.46
CA ILE A 305 24.47 -11.39 0.76
C ILE A 305 25.45 -10.51 -0.02
N ALA A 306 25.21 -10.27 -1.31
CA ALA A 306 26.09 -9.47 -2.15
C ALA A 306 26.17 -8.01 -1.68
N ILE A 307 25.02 -7.36 -1.43
CA ILE A 307 24.97 -5.98 -0.97
C ILE A 307 25.54 -5.85 0.43
N SER A 308 25.16 -6.75 1.34
CA SER A 308 25.69 -6.71 2.71
C SER A 308 27.19 -6.99 2.75
N GLY A 309 27.69 -7.92 1.91
CA GLY A 309 29.11 -8.18 1.72
C GLY A 309 29.88 -6.97 1.19
N LEU A 310 29.27 -6.22 0.25
CA LEU A 310 29.82 -4.95 -0.23
C LEU A 310 29.86 -3.90 0.89
N CYS A 311 28.79 -3.74 1.67
CA CYS A 311 28.76 -2.84 2.83
C CYS A 311 29.83 -3.21 3.86
N PHE A 312 29.96 -4.50 4.18
CA PHE A 312 30.99 -5.04 5.07
C PHE A 312 32.39 -4.71 4.54
N PHE A 313 32.65 -4.93 3.25
CA PHE A 313 33.92 -4.63 2.62
C PHE A 313 34.25 -3.13 2.73
N ILE A 314 33.33 -2.24 2.36
CA ILE A 314 33.52 -0.78 2.45
C ILE A 314 33.81 -0.36 3.89
N TYR A 315 33.05 -0.86 4.87
CA TYR A 315 33.16 -0.40 6.27
C TYR A 315 34.34 -1.02 7.01
N SER A 316 34.81 -2.18 6.58
CA SER A 316 36.06 -2.77 7.07
C SER A 316 37.28 -1.87 6.76
N ARG A 317 37.19 -1.03 5.71
CA ARG A 317 38.24 -0.08 5.29
C ARG A 317 38.13 1.29 5.95
N TRP A 318 37.05 1.58 6.66
CA TRP A 318 36.93 2.83 7.41
C TRP A 318 37.90 2.84 8.59
N LYS A 319 38.63 3.93 8.80
CA LYS A 319 39.54 4.07 9.93
C LYS A 319 38.75 4.03 11.24
N THR A 320 39.11 3.13 12.14
CA THR A 320 38.66 3.19 13.54
C THR A 320 39.49 4.23 14.25
N ASN A 321 38.83 5.27 14.80
CA ASN A 321 39.49 6.18 15.71
C ASN A 321 39.82 5.44 17.02
N ILE A 322 40.88 5.87 17.71
CA ILE A 322 41.25 5.32 19.01
C ILE A 322 40.10 5.64 19.98
N LYS A 323 39.44 4.59 20.49
CA LYS A 323 38.34 4.73 21.46
C LYS A 323 38.91 5.23 22.78
N GLU A 324 38.32 6.28 23.34
CA GLU A 324 38.72 6.78 24.66
C GLU A 324 38.41 5.74 25.74
N LYS A 325 39.22 5.73 26.81
CA LYS A 325 39.10 4.76 27.91
C LYS A 325 37.74 4.80 28.63
N ASN A 326 37.01 5.92 28.52
CA ASN A 326 35.67 6.17 29.08
C ASN A 326 34.66 6.57 27.98
N ASP A 327 34.68 5.89 26.84
CA ASP A 327 33.77 6.16 25.73
C ASP A 327 32.29 5.92 26.11
N PRO A 328 31.45 6.97 26.18
CA PRO A 328 30.07 6.85 26.65
C PRO A 328 29.11 6.30 25.58
N PHE A 329 29.61 5.89 24.40
CA PHE A 329 28.80 5.37 23.29
C PHE A 329 27.81 4.30 23.73
N PHE A 330 28.27 3.29 24.47
CA PHE A 330 27.43 2.19 24.91
C PHE A 330 26.27 2.67 25.79
N LEU A 331 26.57 3.37 26.88
CA LEU A 331 25.55 3.78 27.86
C LEU A 331 24.59 4.83 27.26
N ASN A 332 25.13 5.85 26.58
CA ASN A 332 24.31 6.89 25.98
C ASN A 332 23.42 6.33 24.86
N GLY A 333 23.98 5.45 24.03
CA GLY A 333 23.24 4.80 22.97
C GLY A 333 22.17 3.86 23.51
N LEU A 334 22.45 3.09 24.55
CA LEU A 334 21.47 2.21 25.21
C LEU A 334 20.28 3.00 25.77
N VAL A 335 20.54 4.12 26.44
CA VAL A 335 19.49 5.01 26.96
C VAL A 335 18.63 5.56 25.82
N ILE A 336 19.25 6.06 24.74
CA ILE A 336 18.51 6.58 23.59
C ILE A 336 17.69 5.48 22.92
N SER A 337 18.24 4.26 22.78
CA SER A 337 17.55 3.10 22.22
C SER A 337 16.30 2.72 23.01
N ILE A 338 16.42 2.54 24.33
CA ILE A 338 15.30 2.14 25.18
C ILE A 338 14.20 3.20 25.15
N LEU A 339 14.56 4.48 25.24
CA LEU A 339 13.60 5.58 25.18
C LEU A 339 12.94 5.69 23.82
N ALA A 340 13.69 5.52 22.72
CA ALA A 340 13.13 5.57 21.38
C ALA A 340 12.17 4.41 21.10
N ILE A 341 12.47 3.19 21.58
CA ILE A 341 11.55 2.04 21.46
C ILE A 341 10.29 2.29 22.28
N GLY A 342 10.44 2.61 23.57
CA GLY A 342 9.31 2.80 24.48
C GLY A 342 8.44 3.98 24.05
N PHE A 343 9.01 5.18 23.99
CA PHE A 343 8.23 6.38 23.67
C PHE A 343 7.90 6.52 22.19
N GLY A 344 8.60 5.84 21.28
CA GLY A 344 8.19 5.75 19.89
C GLY A 344 6.88 4.97 19.70
N GLY A 345 6.61 3.98 20.55
CA GLY A 345 5.36 3.22 20.54
C GLY A 345 4.19 3.89 21.27
N VAL A 346 4.47 4.81 22.21
CA VAL A 346 3.43 5.48 23.03
C VAL A 346 2.29 6.09 22.22
N PRO A 347 2.50 6.84 21.11
CA PRO A 347 1.40 7.40 20.34
C PRO A 347 0.43 6.33 19.79
N VAL A 348 0.92 5.13 19.50
CA VAL A 348 0.15 4.01 18.98
C VAL A 348 -0.62 3.31 20.11
N TRP A 349 0.07 3.02 21.22
CA TRP A 349 -0.57 2.37 22.37
C TRP A 349 -1.62 3.26 23.04
N ALA A 350 -1.42 4.58 23.00
CA ALA A 350 -2.36 5.56 23.56
C ALA A 350 -3.73 5.59 22.85
N ILE A 351 -3.82 5.05 21.63
CA ILE A 351 -5.07 4.91 20.86
C ILE A 351 -5.52 3.44 20.76
N GLY A 352 -4.99 2.55 21.61
CA GLY A 352 -5.37 1.13 21.64
C GLY A 352 -4.96 0.33 20.40
N ARG A 353 -3.93 0.78 19.67
CA ARG A 353 -3.39 0.08 18.50
C ARG A 353 -2.07 -0.61 18.85
N GLN A 354 -1.68 -1.57 18.00
CA GLN A 354 -0.49 -2.39 18.19
C GLN A 354 0.16 -2.71 16.84
N VAL A 355 1.48 -2.90 16.82
CA VAL A 355 2.21 -3.31 15.61
C VAL A 355 1.88 -4.74 15.17
N THR A 356 1.40 -5.58 16.08
CA THR A 356 1.10 -7.00 15.83
C THR A 356 -0.32 -7.28 15.35
N VAL A 357 -1.21 -6.27 15.37
CA VAL A 357 -2.65 -6.44 15.12
C VAL A 357 -3.10 -5.63 13.91
N GLY A 358 -3.54 -6.35 12.88
CA GLY A 358 -4.14 -5.79 11.67
C GLY A 358 -3.23 -5.91 10.44
N LEU A 359 -3.83 -5.93 9.26
CA LEU A 359 -3.12 -6.15 7.98
C LEU A 359 -2.05 -5.08 7.67
N TRP A 360 -2.23 -3.87 8.23
CA TRP A 360 -1.45 -2.67 7.90
C TRP A 360 -0.74 -2.07 9.11
N SER A 361 -0.50 -2.87 10.15
CA SER A 361 0.02 -2.43 11.44
C SER A 361 1.53 -2.18 11.44
N ASP A 362 2.25 -2.58 10.40
CA ASP A 362 3.71 -2.40 10.26
C ASP A 362 4.14 -0.93 10.32
N ARG A 363 3.26 -0.01 9.91
CA ARG A 363 3.48 1.45 10.08
C ARG A 363 3.75 1.87 11.52
N PHE A 364 3.23 1.14 12.50
CA PHE A 364 3.46 1.43 13.91
C PHE A 364 4.89 1.11 14.35
N ALA A 365 5.64 0.36 13.54
CA ALA A 365 7.06 0.13 13.74
C ALA A 365 7.91 1.34 13.36
N ILE A 366 7.34 2.34 12.66
CA ILE A 366 8.12 3.45 12.08
C ILE A 366 8.83 4.28 13.15
N ALA A 367 8.15 4.72 14.20
CA ALA A 367 8.79 5.54 15.23
C ALA A 367 9.81 4.74 16.09
N PRO A 368 9.49 3.51 16.56
CA PRO A 368 10.43 2.69 17.33
C PRO A 368 11.70 2.26 16.57
N MET A 369 11.68 2.18 15.23
CA MET A 369 12.78 1.58 14.46
C MET A 369 14.14 2.25 14.72
N LEU A 370 14.20 3.57 15.01
CA LEU A 370 15.45 4.25 15.40
C LEU A 370 16.08 3.59 16.62
N GLY A 371 15.28 3.31 17.64
CA GLY A 371 15.77 2.72 18.87
C GLY A 371 16.21 1.28 18.68
N VAL A 372 15.44 0.50 17.88
CA VAL A 372 15.74 -0.89 17.55
C VAL A 372 17.06 -1.02 16.79
N SER A 373 17.22 -0.27 15.68
CA SER A 373 18.44 -0.34 14.87
C SER A 373 19.68 0.11 15.65
N LEU A 374 19.54 1.14 16.49
CA LEU A 374 20.63 1.57 17.38
C LEU A 374 20.97 0.50 18.42
N LEU A 375 19.96 -0.15 19.01
CA LEU A 375 20.15 -1.16 20.05
C LEU A 375 20.90 -2.38 19.53
N ILE A 376 20.55 -2.86 18.34
CA ILE A 376 21.17 -4.03 17.71
C ILE A 376 22.67 -3.80 17.47
N VAL A 377 23.04 -2.63 16.93
CA VAL A 377 24.45 -2.31 16.70
C VAL A 377 25.21 -2.19 18.02
N ILE A 378 24.63 -1.53 19.02
CA ILE A 378 25.25 -1.40 20.35
C ILE A 378 25.43 -2.76 21.01
N PHE A 379 24.40 -3.61 20.99
CA PHE A 379 24.42 -4.94 21.57
C PHE A 379 25.56 -5.77 20.98
N TRP A 380 25.64 -5.87 19.64
CA TRP A 380 26.64 -6.70 18.97
C TRP A 380 28.06 -6.15 19.06
N THR A 381 28.23 -4.83 19.05
CA THR A 381 29.55 -4.20 19.20
C THR A 381 30.09 -4.34 20.62
N TRP A 382 29.20 -4.28 21.63
CA TRP A 382 29.57 -4.43 23.03
C TRP A 382 29.85 -5.89 23.41
N ILE A 383 28.97 -6.83 23.05
CA ILE A 383 29.08 -8.23 23.45
C ILE A 383 30.29 -8.91 22.81
N SER A 384 30.54 -8.63 21.53
CA SER A 384 31.59 -9.32 20.79
C SER A 384 32.98 -8.88 21.22
N ARG A 385 33.15 -7.60 21.62
CA ARG A 385 34.42 -6.88 21.84
C ARG A 385 35.41 -6.92 20.65
N ASN A 386 35.18 -7.79 19.67
CA ASN A 386 35.92 -7.97 18.44
C ASN A 386 35.15 -7.31 17.30
N ASN A 387 35.75 -6.26 16.75
CA ASN A 387 35.15 -5.49 15.67
C ASN A 387 34.83 -6.33 14.42
N LYS A 388 35.59 -7.40 14.13
CA LYS A 388 35.34 -8.24 12.95
C LYS A 388 34.10 -9.10 13.15
N ILE A 389 34.01 -9.81 14.29
CA ILE A 389 32.87 -10.68 14.61
C ILE A 389 31.58 -9.86 14.68
N SER A 390 31.60 -8.72 15.39
CA SER A 390 30.46 -7.81 15.44
C SER A 390 29.99 -7.36 14.06
N GLN A 391 30.91 -6.95 13.18
CA GLN A 391 30.58 -6.56 11.81
C GLN A 391 30.02 -7.72 10.98
N THR A 392 30.56 -8.93 11.13
CA THR A 392 30.05 -10.11 10.43
C THR A 392 28.62 -10.43 10.85
N ILE A 393 28.31 -10.37 12.14
CA ILE A 393 26.96 -10.63 12.65
C ILE A 393 25.98 -9.54 12.16
N ILE A 394 26.37 -8.27 12.25
CA ILE A 394 25.53 -7.16 11.76
C ILE A 394 25.32 -7.27 10.24
N ALA A 395 26.33 -7.67 9.48
CA ALA A 395 26.21 -7.90 8.05
C ALA A 395 25.27 -9.08 7.72
N ALA A 396 25.30 -10.16 8.51
CA ALA A 396 24.35 -11.26 8.35
C ALA A 396 22.90 -10.82 8.60
N ILE A 397 22.66 -10.07 9.69
CA ILE A 397 21.35 -9.47 10.00
C ILE A 397 20.88 -8.53 8.88
N LEU A 398 21.80 -7.71 8.35
CA LEU A 398 21.53 -6.82 7.23
C LEU A 398 21.17 -7.62 5.96
N ALA A 399 21.89 -8.69 5.65
CA ALA A 399 21.62 -9.52 4.47
C ALA A 399 20.22 -10.14 4.52
N ILE A 400 19.83 -10.66 5.68
CA ILE A 400 18.49 -11.22 5.92
C ILE A 400 17.40 -10.15 5.73
N SER A 401 17.64 -8.94 6.25
CA SER A 401 16.70 -7.82 6.12
C SER A 401 16.57 -7.32 4.69
N ILE A 402 17.69 -7.19 3.96
CA ILE A 402 17.67 -6.82 2.54
C ILE A 402 16.90 -7.86 1.72
N SER A 403 17.18 -9.15 1.96
CA SER A 403 16.49 -10.24 1.27
C SER A 403 14.98 -10.17 1.49
N TYR A 404 14.53 -9.87 2.71
CA TYR A 404 13.11 -9.68 3.00
C TYR A 404 12.50 -8.49 2.25
N GLN A 405 13.13 -7.33 2.31
CA GLN A 405 12.63 -6.11 1.65
C GLN A 405 12.53 -6.30 0.13
N VAL A 406 13.47 -7.03 -0.48
CA VAL A 406 13.43 -7.37 -1.91
C VAL A 406 12.24 -8.28 -2.23
N ARG A 407 11.96 -9.30 -1.40
CA ARG A 407 10.78 -10.16 -1.62
C ARG A 407 9.48 -9.37 -1.49
N ILE A 408 9.36 -8.52 -0.47
CA ILE A 408 8.19 -7.66 -0.29
C ILE A 408 7.96 -6.76 -1.51
N VAL A 409 9.02 -6.11 -2.03
CA VAL A 409 8.90 -5.30 -3.25
C VAL A 409 8.37 -6.14 -4.42
N ASN A 410 8.86 -7.38 -4.57
CA ASN A 410 8.35 -8.31 -5.58
C ASN A 410 6.88 -8.68 -5.36
N ASP A 411 6.45 -8.88 -4.11
CA ASP A 411 5.06 -9.23 -3.79
C ASP A 411 4.10 -8.08 -4.14
N PHE A 412 4.49 -6.83 -3.85
CA PHE A 412 3.75 -5.66 -4.29
C PHE A 412 3.73 -5.52 -5.83
N GLN A 413 4.81 -5.87 -6.53
CA GLN A 413 4.83 -5.85 -7.99
C GLN A 413 3.89 -6.91 -8.58
N ASN A 414 3.90 -8.13 -8.05
CA ASN A 414 2.96 -9.19 -8.45
C ASN A 414 1.52 -8.75 -8.19
N ASN A 415 1.23 -8.19 -7.02
CA ASN A 415 -0.10 -7.69 -6.69
C ASN A 415 -0.55 -6.57 -7.66
N TRP A 416 0.36 -5.71 -8.11
CA TRP A 416 0.01 -4.70 -9.10
C TRP A 416 -0.37 -5.30 -10.45
N LEU A 417 0.27 -6.40 -10.87
CA LEU A 417 -0.15 -7.11 -12.09
C LEU A 417 -1.57 -7.66 -11.96
N ASP A 418 -1.94 -8.15 -10.78
CA ASP A 418 -3.31 -8.61 -10.52
C ASP A 418 -4.31 -7.44 -10.56
N GLN A 419 -3.96 -6.31 -9.92
CA GLN A 419 -4.76 -5.08 -9.97
C GLN A 419 -4.93 -4.56 -11.40
N GLU A 420 -3.84 -4.44 -12.15
CA GLU A 420 -3.86 -3.96 -13.53
C GLU A 420 -4.71 -4.89 -14.42
N ARG A 421 -4.52 -6.21 -14.30
CA ARG A 421 -5.34 -7.19 -15.03
C ARG A 421 -6.80 -7.04 -14.68
N PHE A 422 -7.14 -6.84 -13.41
CA PHE A 422 -8.51 -6.63 -12.97
C PHE A 422 -9.12 -5.37 -13.60
N TYR A 423 -8.50 -4.21 -13.39
CA TYR A 423 -9.06 -2.94 -13.85
C TYR A 423 -9.13 -2.87 -15.38
N ARG A 424 -8.13 -3.41 -16.11
CA ARG A 424 -8.16 -3.43 -17.59
C ARG A 424 -9.30 -4.27 -18.13
N GLN A 425 -9.55 -5.46 -17.58
CA GLN A 425 -10.68 -6.27 -18.01
C GLN A 425 -12.02 -5.56 -17.78
N ILE A 426 -12.19 -4.89 -16.64
CA ILE A 426 -13.41 -4.11 -16.40
C ILE A 426 -13.52 -2.94 -17.39
N ILE A 427 -12.43 -2.23 -17.69
CA ILE A 427 -12.42 -1.16 -18.70
C ILE A 427 -12.78 -1.69 -20.09
N TRP A 428 -12.31 -2.89 -20.48
CA TRP A 428 -12.66 -3.49 -21.76
C TRP A 428 -14.14 -3.83 -21.86
N ARG A 429 -14.69 -4.40 -20.79
CA ARG A 429 -16.08 -4.86 -20.71
C ARG A 429 -17.08 -3.74 -20.50
N ALA A 430 -16.68 -2.71 -19.77
CA ALA A 430 -17.49 -1.57 -19.38
C ALA A 430 -16.71 -0.27 -19.65
N PRO A 431 -16.60 0.19 -20.91
CA PRO A 431 -15.84 1.40 -21.24
C PRO A 431 -16.47 2.69 -20.69
N SER A 432 -17.76 2.65 -20.33
CA SER A 432 -18.43 3.68 -19.55
C SER A 432 -19.47 3.06 -18.61
N LEU A 433 -19.67 3.71 -17.46
CA LEU A 433 -20.66 3.36 -16.45
C LEU A 433 -21.57 4.57 -16.21
N LYS A 434 -22.87 4.33 -16.00
CA LYS A 434 -23.81 5.37 -15.57
C LYS A 434 -23.48 5.81 -14.12
N GLU A 435 -23.57 7.10 -13.81
CA GLU A 435 -23.37 7.59 -12.43
C GLU A 435 -24.42 7.03 -11.45
N GLY A 436 -24.05 6.85 -10.19
CA GLY A 436 -24.85 6.19 -9.16
C GLY A 436 -24.73 4.66 -9.17
N THR A 437 -23.77 4.10 -9.92
CA THR A 437 -23.59 2.65 -10.04
C THR A 437 -22.84 2.08 -8.84
N ALA A 438 -23.43 1.07 -8.20
CA ALA A 438 -22.77 0.26 -7.19
C ALA A 438 -22.05 -0.94 -7.85
N ILE A 439 -20.77 -1.11 -7.57
CA ILE A 439 -19.94 -2.15 -8.16
C ILE A 439 -19.73 -3.23 -7.10
N LEU A 440 -20.25 -4.42 -7.33
CA LEU A 440 -20.32 -5.46 -6.31
C LEU A 440 -19.50 -6.67 -6.70
N SER A 441 -18.93 -7.35 -5.71
CA SER A 441 -18.41 -8.70 -5.88
C SER A 441 -18.56 -9.50 -4.60
N PRO A 442 -18.52 -10.85 -4.65
CA PRO A 442 -18.66 -11.64 -3.44
C PRO A 442 -17.61 -11.27 -2.36
N LYS A 443 -16.36 -11.13 -2.79
CA LYS A 443 -15.18 -10.81 -1.96
C LYS A 443 -14.24 -9.84 -2.68
N LEU A 444 -13.26 -9.31 -1.95
CA LEU A 444 -12.19 -8.50 -2.54
C LEU A 444 -11.48 -9.24 -3.70
N PRO A 445 -11.29 -8.62 -4.87
CA PRO A 445 -10.68 -9.25 -6.04
C PRO A 445 -9.17 -9.51 -5.88
N PHE A 446 -8.48 -8.74 -5.04
CA PHE A 446 -7.04 -8.90 -4.82
C PHE A 446 -6.64 -8.43 -3.42
N GLY A 447 -5.46 -8.87 -2.99
CA GLY A 447 -4.87 -8.47 -1.72
C GLY A 447 -4.25 -7.06 -1.75
N MET A 448 -3.60 -6.69 -0.64
CA MET A 448 -2.86 -5.43 -0.47
C MET A 448 -3.65 -4.13 -0.75
N VAL A 449 -4.97 -4.20 -0.67
CA VAL A 449 -5.88 -3.06 -0.73
C VAL A 449 -6.94 -3.15 0.35
N SER A 450 -7.66 -2.05 0.56
CA SER A 450 -8.91 -2.06 1.31
C SER A 450 -10.08 -1.84 0.36
N GLU A 451 -11.30 -2.17 0.79
CA GLU A 451 -12.52 -1.97 0.01
C GLU A 451 -12.63 -0.52 -0.52
N TYR A 452 -12.35 0.48 0.32
CA TYR A 452 -12.37 1.89 -0.08
C TYR A 452 -11.29 2.26 -1.11
N SER A 453 -10.17 1.53 -1.16
CA SER A 453 -9.14 1.74 -2.18
C SER A 453 -9.71 1.47 -3.58
N ILE A 454 -10.59 0.49 -3.69
CA ILE A 454 -11.26 0.14 -4.96
C ILE A 454 -12.35 1.17 -5.29
N TRP A 455 -13.01 1.79 -4.29
CA TRP A 455 -13.93 2.93 -4.52
C TRP A 455 -13.17 4.04 -5.22
N TYR A 456 -12.01 4.40 -4.65
CA TYR A 456 -11.15 5.45 -5.13
C TYR A 456 -10.60 5.15 -6.53
N ALA A 457 -10.26 3.89 -6.80
CA ALA A 457 -9.85 3.46 -8.12
C ALA A 457 -10.96 3.63 -9.17
N PHE A 458 -12.16 3.09 -8.92
CA PHE A 458 -13.28 3.23 -9.87
C PHE A 458 -13.68 4.69 -10.11
N ASN A 459 -13.71 5.52 -9.07
CA ASN A 459 -13.97 6.95 -9.25
C ASN A 459 -12.83 7.67 -9.97
N SER A 460 -11.58 7.21 -9.83
CA SER A 460 -10.46 7.77 -10.60
C SER A 460 -10.50 7.36 -12.08
N ILE A 461 -11.02 6.17 -12.38
CA ILE A 461 -11.12 5.62 -13.74
C ILE A 461 -12.36 6.15 -14.48
N TYR A 462 -13.53 6.15 -13.83
CA TYR A 462 -14.82 6.48 -14.45
C TYR A 462 -15.38 7.85 -14.06
N GLY A 463 -14.91 8.45 -12.96
CA GLY A 463 -15.42 9.73 -12.47
C GLY A 463 -15.08 10.87 -13.43
N LYS A 464 -16.10 11.43 -14.07
CA LYS A 464 -15.96 12.60 -14.94
C LYS A 464 -16.20 13.85 -14.10
N GLU A 465 -15.25 14.80 -14.15
CA GLU A 465 -15.38 16.10 -13.50
C GLU A 465 -15.88 16.02 -12.05
N LEU A 466 -15.18 15.24 -11.21
CA LEU A 466 -15.48 15.14 -9.78
C LEU A 466 -15.37 16.53 -9.13
N LYS A 467 -16.52 17.19 -8.93
CA LYS A 467 -16.63 18.56 -8.40
C LYS A 467 -17.13 18.62 -6.96
N SER A 468 -17.71 17.54 -6.47
CA SER A 468 -18.30 17.45 -5.14
C SER A 468 -17.63 16.35 -4.31
N GLN A 469 -18.10 16.21 -3.08
CA GLN A 469 -17.75 15.14 -2.16
C GLN A 469 -18.59 13.87 -2.38
N GLU A 470 -19.60 13.96 -3.24
CA GLU A 470 -20.45 12.84 -3.62
C GLU A 470 -19.77 12.10 -4.77
N LEU A 471 -19.44 10.84 -4.52
CA LEU A 471 -18.79 9.98 -5.49
C LEU A 471 -19.85 9.30 -6.37
N PRO A 472 -19.67 9.27 -7.70
CA PRO A 472 -20.61 8.60 -8.61
C PRO A 472 -20.58 7.07 -8.53
N TYR A 473 -19.53 6.48 -7.95
CA TYR A 473 -19.37 5.03 -7.87
C TYR A 473 -18.97 4.58 -6.46
N VAL A 474 -19.38 3.39 -6.08
CA VAL A 474 -18.86 2.68 -4.89
C VAL A 474 -18.57 1.25 -5.27
N TYR A 475 -17.53 0.67 -4.66
CA TYR A 475 -17.34 -0.78 -4.72
C TYR A 475 -17.73 -1.45 -3.40
N LEU A 476 -18.33 -2.63 -3.36
CA LEU A 476 -18.58 -3.33 -2.09
C LEU A 476 -18.27 -4.82 -2.23
N SER A 477 -17.57 -5.36 -1.22
CA SER A 477 -17.48 -6.80 -0.99
C SER A 477 -18.84 -7.26 -0.47
N ALA A 478 -19.74 -7.60 -1.38
CA ALA A 478 -21.18 -7.71 -1.16
C ALA A 478 -21.54 -8.67 -0.02
N LEU A 479 -20.91 -9.85 0.07
CA LEU A 479 -21.19 -10.83 1.13
C LEU A 479 -20.94 -10.27 2.54
N ARG A 480 -19.96 -9.38 2.69
CA ARG A 480 -19.67 -8.72 3.98
C ARG A 480 -20.77 -7.72 4.39
N HIS A 481 -21.55 -7.24 3.43
CA HIS A 481 -22.51 -6.15 3.59
C HIS A 481 -23.98 -6.60 3.47
N ARG A 482 -24.25 -7.90 3.26
CA ARG A 482 -25.59 -8.48 3.01
C ARG A 482 -26.68 -8.09 4.01
N HIS A 483 -26.33 -7.82 5.27
CA HIS A 483 -27.28 -7.45 6.33
C HIS A 483 -27.00 -6.07 6.93
N TYR A 484 -26.14 -5.28 6.28
CA TYR A 484 -25.67 -4.01 6.83
C TYR A 484 -25.85 -2.85 5.85
N ARG A 485 -25.20 -2.91 4.68
CA ARG A 485 -25.31 -1.85 3.65
C ARG A 485 -26.15 -2.24 2.45
N ILE A 486 -26.41 -3.53 2.29
CA ILE A 486 -27.22 -4.08 1.20
C ILE A 486 -28.32 -4.89 1.88
N SER A 487 -29.58 -4.74 1.48
CA SER A 487 -30.71 -5.44 2.12
C SER A 487 -30.92 -6.81 1.50
N ASP A 488 -30.21 -7.83 1.99
CA ASP A 488 -30.35 -9.25 1.59
C ASP A 488 -30.26 -9.51 0.07
N PHE A 489 -29.52 -8.67 -0.66
CA PHE A 489 -29.45 -8.71 -2.13
C PHE A 489 -30.82 -8.67 -2.81
N LYS A 490 -31.75 -7.88 -2.27
CA LYS A 490 -33.02 -7.57 -2.93
C LYS A 490 -32.87 -6.34 -3.79
N ASP A 491 -33.53 -6.37 -4.94
CA ASP A 491 -33.64 -5.22 -5.83
C ASP A 491 -34.40 -4.05 -5.16
N GLY A 492 -34.04 -2.81 -5.50
CA GLY A 492 -34.64 -1.58 -4.95
C GLY A 492 -34.19 -1.17 -3.55
N GLY A 493 -33.19 -1.85 -2.98
CA GLY A 493 -32.61 -1.54 -1.68
C GLY A 493 -31.65 -0.36 -1.73
N THR A 494 -31.77 0.58 -0.79
CA THR A 494 -30.89 1.76 -0.73
C THR A 494 -29.46 1.37 -0.31
N ILE A 495 -28.47 1.91 -1.01
CA ILE A 495 -27.05 1.80 -0.67
C ILE A 495 -26.54 3.20 -0.33
N HIS A 496 -26.16 3.41 0.93
CA HIS A 496 -25.49 4.63 1.39
C HIS A 496 -24.19 4.26 2.11
N THR A 497 -23.11 4.93 1.75
CA THR A 497 -21.82 4.77 2.43
C THR A 497 -21.03 6.06 2.41
N ALA A 498 -20.24 6.29 3.46
CA ALA A 498 -19.37 7.45 3.55
C ALA A 498 -18.03 7.07 4.19
N LEU A 499 -16.98 7.79 3.78
CA LEU A 499 -15.65 7.72 4.35
C LEU A 499 -15.04 9.11 4.41
N ARG A 500 -14.77 9.59 5.64
CA ARG A 500 -14.38 10.98 5.93
C ARG A 500 -15.40 11.94 5.31
N SER A 501 -14.95 12.82 4.41
CA SER A 501 -15.81 13.77 3.74
C SER A 501 -16.41 13.26 2.43
N LEU A 502 -16.14 12.01 2.02
CA LEU A 502 -16.66 11.47 0.75
C LEU A 502 -17.86 10.57 1.01
N SER A 503 -18.90 10.67 0.20
CA SER A 503 -20.13 9.87 0.32
C SER A 503 -20.57 9.30 -1.02
N PHE A 504 -21.38 8.24 -0.97
CA PHE A 504 -22.07 7.67 -2.12
C PHE A 504 -23.51 7.35 -1.71
N GLU A 505 -24.44 7.65 -2.61
CA GLU A 505 -25.86 7.28 -2.53
C GLU A 505 -26.28 6.58 -3.82
N GLY A 506 -26.95 5.43 -3.69
CA GLY A 506 -27.44 4.64 -4.81
C GLY A 506 -28.42 3.55 -4.39
N SER A 507 -28.69 2.62 -5.29
CA SER A 507 -29.64 1.50 -5.09
C SER A 507 -29.03 0.18 -5.57
N THR A 508 -29.52 -0.94 -5.02
CA THR A 508 -29.25 -2.27 -5.59
C THR A 508 -29.82 -2.44 -6.99
N SER A 509 -30.80 -1.61 -7.38
CA SER A 509 -31.30 -1.51 -8.78
C SER A 509 -30.31 -0.88 -9.74
N ASP A 510 -29.26 -0.25 -9.23
CA ASP A 510 -28.22 0.38 -10.02
C ASP A 510 -26.87 -0.34 -9.83
N ALA A 511 -26.90 -1.62 -9.46
CA ALA A 511 -25.71 -2.40 -9.18
C ALA A 511 -25.23 -3.21 -10.39
N ILE A 512 -23.91 -3.32 -10.54
CA ILE A 512 -23.27 -4.32 -11.40
C ILE A 512 -22.50 -5.31 -10.51
N VAL A 513 -22.54 -6.59 -10.84
CA VAL A 513 -21.81 -7.62 -10.11
C VAL A 513 -20.69 -8.15 -10.99
N PHE A 514 -19.48 -8.21 -10.43
CA PHE A 514 -18.38 -8.94 -11.04
C PHE A 514 -18.06 -10.20 -10.24
N TYR A 515 -17.63 -11.23 -10.98
CA TYR A 515 -17.23 -12.51 -10.45
C TYR A 515 -15.92 -12.95 -11.08
N GLU A 516 -15.01 -13.42 -10.24
CA GLU A 516 -13.78 -14.08 -10.68
C GLU A 516 -13.95 -15.57 -10.41
N ALA A 517 -14.09 -16.34 -11.48
CA ALA A 517 -14.27 -17.78 -11.37
C ALA A 517 -12.98 -18.43 -10.82
N PRO A 518 -13.09 -19.39 -9.88
CA PRO A 518 -11.93 -20.10 -9.36
C PRO A 518 -11.10 -20.71 -10.50
N GLU A 519 -9.77 -20.58 -10.40
CA GLU A 519 -8.80 -21.14 -11.37
C GLU A 519 -8.78 -20.46 -12.75
N GLN A 520 -9.53 -19.36 -12.94
CA GLN A 520 -9.67 -18.72 -14.24
C GLN A 520 -9.09 -17.31 -14.28
N ARG A 521 -8.72 -16.87 -15.49
CA ARG A 521 -8.05 -15.57 -15.69
C ARG A 521 -9.01 -14.44 -16.02
N CYS A 522 -10.19 -14.75 -16.58
CA CYS A 522 -11.12 -13.72 -17.05
C CYS A 522 -12.16 -13.37 -15.98
N ILE A 523 -12.46 -12.08 -15.84
CA ILE A 523 -13.49 -11.56 -14.95
C ILE A 523 -14.82 -11.57 -15.67
N TRP A 524 -15.89 -11.95 -14.99
CA TRP A 524 -17.23 -11.92 -15.56
C TRP A 524 -18.02 -10.77 -14.94
N ILE A 525 -18.56 -9.87 -15.76
CA ILE A 525 -19.67 -9.03 -15.31
C ILE A 525 -20.94 -9.85 -15.55
N VAL A 526 -21.50 -10.34 -14.47
CA VAL A 526 -22.53 -11.39 -14.52
C VAL A 526 -23.89 -10.81 -14.86
N ASN A 527 -24.71 -11.59 -15.54
CA ASN A 527 -26.14 -11.32 -15.70
C ASN A 527 -26.96 -12.21 -14.74
N PRO A 528 -28.24 -11.91 -14.50
CA PRO A 528 -29.08 -12.74 -13.62
C PRO A 528 -29.13 -14.22 -14.03
N ASP A 529 -29.05 -14.52 -15.33
CA ASP A 529 -29.00 -15.89 -15.85
C ASP A 529 -27.75 -16.65 -15.39
N ASP A 530 -26.65 -15.97 -15.07
CA ASP A 530 -25.44 -16.60 -14.54
C ASP A 530 -25.65 -17.19 -13.13
N ALA A 531 -26.80 -16.94 -12.47
CA ALA A 531 -27.18 -17.63 -11.23
C ALA A 531 -27.36 -19.15 -11.40
N TYR A 532 -27.53 -19.63 -12.64
CA TYR A 532 -27.57 -21.05 -13.02
C TYR A 532 -26.18 -21.67 -13.23
N LEU A 533 -25.09 -20.93 -12.97
CA LEU A 533 -23.76 -21.50 -13.01
C LEU A 533 -23.57 -22.54 -11.89
N PRO A 534 -22.87 -23.66 -12.18
CA PRO A 534 -22.67 -24.72 -11.21
C PRO A 534 -21.72 -24.30 -10.09
N GLY A 535 -21.87 -24.91 -8.92
CA GLY A 535 -20.94 -24.75 -7.80
C GLY A 535 -21.00 -23.39 -7.08
N LEU A 536 -21.96 -22.52 -7.42
CA LEU A 536 -22.19 -21.28 -6.69
C LEU A 536 -22.87 -21.54 -5.33
N ASP A 537 -22.37 -20.91 -4.27
CA ASP A 537 -23.06 -20.83 -2.99
C ASP A 537 -24.38 -20.07 -3.13
N SER A 538 -25.39 -20.36 -2.30
CA SER A 538 -26.70 -19.72 -2.37
C SER A 538 -26.61 -18.19 -2.28
N GLU A 539 -25.74 -17.67 -1.42
CA GLU A 539 -25.56 -16.22 -1.26
C GLU A 539 -24.97 -15.55 -2.51
N VAL A 540 -24.15 -16.28 -3.28
CA VAL A 540 -23.58 -15.78 -4.53
C VAL A 540 -24.62 -15.80 -5.64
N ARG A 541 -25.50 -16.81 -5.67
CA ARG A 541 -26.64 -16.84 -6.60
C ARG A 541 -27.61 -15.68 -6.34
N ASP A 542 -27.93 -15.43 -5.07
CA ASP A 542 -28.76 -14.29 -4.67
C ASP A 542 -28.12 -12.96 -5.14
N LEU A 543 -26.80 -12.81 -4.97
CA LEU A 543 -26.07 -11.63 -5.44
C LEU A 543 -26.16 -11.44 -6.97
N PHE A 544 -26.05 -12.52 -7.75
CA PHE A 544 -26.08 -12.41 -9.22
C PHE A 544 -27.43 -11.88 -9.72
N SER A 545 -28.52 -12.18 -9.01
CA SER A 545 -29.87 -11.75 -9.38
C SER A 545 -30.09 -10.23 -9.37
N ILE A 546 -29.23 -9.46 -8.68
CA ILE A 546 -29.28 -7.99 -8.63
C ILE A 546 -28.24 -7.32 -9.52
N SER A 547 -27.64 -8.05 -10.47
CA SER A 547 -26.70 -7.47 -11.43
C SER A 547 -27.45 -6.89 -12.63
N HIS A 548 -27.28 -5.59 -12.87
CA HIS A 548 -27.94 -4.81 -13.91
C HIS A 548 -26.92 -4.36 -14.98
N VAL A 549 -26.70 -5.19 -16.00
CA VAL A 549 -25.68 -4.92 -17.04
C VAL A 549 -25.98 -3.69 -17.90
N ASP A 550 -27.23 -3.22 -17.92
CA ASP A 550 -27.64 -2.00 -18.64
C ASP A 550 -27.03 -0.72 -18.04
N ARG A 551 -26.42 -0.80 -16.85
CA ARG A 551 -25.61 0.27 -16.27
C ARG A 551 -24.34 0.58 -17.08
N ILE A 552 -23.93 -0.34 -17.95
CA ILE A 552 -22.81 -0.17 -18.89
C ILE A 552 -23.28 0.57 -20.13
N ALA A 553 -22.54 1.58 -20.57
CA ALA A 553 -22.82 2.34 -21.80
C ALA A 553 -21.71 2.16 -22.85
N ASN A 554 -22.08 2.06 -24.13
CA ASN A 554 -21.14 1.89 -25.25
C ASN A 554 -20.64 3.22 -25.84
N ASN A 555 -21.35 4.32 -25.59
CA ASN A 555 -21.28 5.52 -26.44
C ASN A 555 -20.31 6.58 -25.91
N GLU A 556 -19.79 6.40 -24.71
CA GLU A 556 -18.91 7.36 -24.07
C GLU A 556 -17.51 6.77 -23.92
N LYS A 557 -16.53 7.36 -24.62
CA LYS A 557 -15.14 6.97 -24.43
C LYS A 557 -14.67 7.47 -23.06
N LEU A 558 -14.03 6.57 -22.32
CA LEU A 558 -13.33 6.90 -21.09
C LEU A 558 -12.35 8.06 -21.34
N ASN A 559 -12.31 9.04 -20.43
CA ASN A 559 -11.32 10.11 -20.52
C ASN A 559 -9.96 9.56 -20.09
N ASN A 560 -9.17 9.12 -21.07
CA ASN A 560 -8.04 8.23 -20.87
C ASN A 560 -6.83 8.83 -20.14
N LYS A 561 -6.76 10.13 -19.83
CA LYS A 561 -5.54 10.70 -19.25
C LYS A 561 -5.14 10.04 -17.94
N VAL A 562 -6.09 9.80 -17.03
CA VAL A 562 -5.79 9.19 -15.72
C VAL A 562 -5.44 7.71 -15.88
N VAL A 563 -6.16 6.98 -16.75
CA VAL A 563 -5.87 5.57 -17.06
C VAL A 563 -4.49 5.40 -17.68
N ASP A 564 -4.12 6.24 -18.65
CA ASP A 564 -2.80 6.25 -19.27
C ASP A 564 -1.69 6.57 -18.26
N GLN A 565 -1.96 7.44 -17.28
CA GLN A 565 -1.01 7.76 -16.20
C GLN A 565 -0.81 6.60 -15.23
N LEU A 566 -1.89 5.91 -14.87
CA LEU A 566 -1.88 4.83 -13.88
C LEU A 566 -1.34 3.52 -14.45
N PHE A 567 -1.86 3.09 -15.60
CA PHE A 567 -1.58 1.78 -16.17
C PHE A 567 -0.62 1.83 -17.36
N GLY A 568 -0.38 3.02 -17.93
CA GLY A 568 0.41 3.15 -19.15
C GLY A 568 -0.35 2.64 -20.37
N ALA A 569 0.39 2.52 -21.49
CA ALA A 569 -0.16 1.99 -22.74
C ALA A 569 -0.75 0.59 -22.53
N GLU A 570 -1.82 0.32 -23.27
CA GLU A 570 -2.47 -0.99 -23.27
C GLU A 570 -1.50 -2.10 -23.68
N THR A 571 -1.57 -3.22 -22.97
CA THR A 571 -0.72 -4.39 -23.16
C THR A 571 -1.32 -5.35 -24.20
N ILE A 572 -0.68 -6.52 -24.39
CA ILE A 572 -1.10 -7.56 -25.35
C ILE A 572 -2.55 -7.99 -25.09
N HIS A 573 -3.36 -8.02 -26.16
CA HIS A 573 -4.71 -8.55 -26.16
C HIS A 573 -4.69 -10.08 -26.10
N ASN A 574 -5.00 -10.64 -24.94
CA ASN A 574 -5.17 -12.07 -24.74
C ASN A 574 -6.64 -12.48 -24.91
N TRP A 575 -6.97 -13.75 -24.70
CA TRP A 575 -8.35 -14.22 -24.75
C TRP A 575 -9.33 -13.36 -23.94
N CYS A 576 -8.98 -12.96 -22.70
CA CYS A 576 -9.87 -12.14 -21.88
C CYS A 576 -10.22 -10.80 -22.55
N TYR A 577 -9.28 -10.17 -23.28
CA TYR A 577 -9.59 -8.96 -24.05
C TYR A 577 -10.71 -9.22 -25.06
N PHE A 578 -10.55 -10.23 -25.91
CA PHE A 578 -11.54 -10.58 -26.93
C PHE A 578 -12.88 -10.97 -26.30
N PHE A 579 -12.82 -11.73 -25.22
CA PHE A 579 -14.00 -12.10 -24.45
C PHE A 579 -14.77 -10.89 -23.89
N GLN A 580 -14.08 -9.96 -23.22
CA GLN A 580 -14.74 -8.76 -22.68
C GLN A 580 -15.36 -7.89 -23.78
N LYS A 581 -14.69 -7.78 -24.93
CA LYS A 581 -15.19 -7.04 -26.10
C LYS A 581 -16.38 -7.73 -26.75
N ALA A 582 -16.35 -9.06 -26.84
CA ALA A 582 -17.46 -9.85 -27.36
C ALA A 582 -18.69 -9.73 -26.46
N GLU A 583 -18.57 -9.86 -25.13
CA GLU A 583 -19.70 -9.66 -24.22
C GLU A 583 -20.27 -8.24 -24.30
N LEU A 584 -19.41 -7.22 -24.43
CA LEU A 584 -19.88 -5.85 -24.63
C LEU A 584 -20.65 -5.71 -25.96
N ALA A 585 -20.11 -6.20 -27.07
CA ALA A 585 -20.79 -6.13 -28.37
C ALA A 585 -22.11 -6.91 -28.37
N ASN A 586 -22.13 -8.09 -27.74
CA ASN A 586 -23.31 -8.94 -27.54
C ASN A 586 -24.41 -8.21 -26.76
N GLN A 587 -24.04 -7.49 -25.68
CA GLN A 587 -24.99 -6.70 -24.88
C GLN A 587 -25.71 -5.61 -25.71
N PHE A 588 -25.05 -5.07 -26.73
CA PHE A 588 -25.62 -4.06 -27.63
C PHE A 588 -26.12 -4.65 -28.95
N GLU A 589 -26.33 -5.97 -29.00
CA GLU A 589 -26.87 -6.71 -30.17
C GLU A 589 -26.04 -6.50 -31.45
N ASN A 590 -24.75 -6.19 -31.31
CA ASN A 590 -23.85 -6.01 -32.44
C ASN A 590 -23.22 -7.35 -32.87
N TRP A 591 -24.06 -8.23 -33.42
CA TRP A 591 -23.70 -9.62 -33.71
C TRP A 591 -22.56 -9.76 -34.71
N GLU A 592 -22.51 -8.91 -35.74
CA GLU A 592 -21.42 -8.90 -36.73
C GLU A 592 -20.06 -8.58 -36.08
N GLU A 593 -20.04 -7.65 -35.12
CA GLU A 593 -18.81 -7.32 -34.39
C GLU A 593 -18.36 -8.48 -33.49
N VAL A 594 -19.29 -9.21 -32.87
CA VAL A 594 -18.95 -10.41 -32.08
C VAL A 594 -18.26 -11.47 -32.95
N ASP A 595 -18.76 -11.72 -34.16
CA ASP A 595 -18.13 -12.64 -35.12
C ASP A 595 -16.74 -12.14 -35.57
N ASN A 596 -16.59 -10.83 -35.84
CA ASN A 596 -15.29 -10.25 -36.17
C ASN A 596 -14.27 -10.42 -35.02
N ILE A 597 -14.69 -10.14 -33.78
CA ILE A 597 -13.88 -10.35 -32.57
C ILE A 597 -13.46 -11.82 -32.43
N LYS A 598 -14.36 -12.76 -32.73
CA LYS A 598 -14.04 -14.20 -32.67
C LYS A 598 -12.97 -14.57 -33.68
N LYS A 599 -13.08 -14.10 -34.93
CA LYS A 599 -12.08 -14.33 -35.97
C LYS A 599 -10.73 -13.72 -35.58
N ASP A 600 -10.72 -12.53 -35.00
CA ASP A 600 -9.49 -11.89 -34.53
C ASP A 600 -8.84 -12.69 -33.39
N ALA A 601 -9.62 -13.21 -32.45
CA ALA A 601 -9.11 -14.08 -31.39
C ALA A 601 -8.49 -15.37 -31.96
N GLU A 602 -9.15 -16.01 -32.93
CA GLU A 602 -8.64 -17.21 -33.60
C GLU A 602 -7.36 -16.94 -34.39
N ASN A 603 -7.30 -15.81 -35.11
CA ASN A 603 -6.09 -15.35 -35.80
C ASN A 603 -4.92 -15.09 -34.85
N ALA A 604 -5.22 -14.61 -33.63
CA ALA A 604 -4.25 -14.42 -32.56
C ALA A 604 -3.86 -15.71 -31.83
N ASN A 605 -4.47 -16.86 -32.17
CA ASN A 605 -4.34 -18.14 -31.45
C ASN A 605 -4.75 -18.07 -29.97
N GLU A 606 -5.63 -17.13 -29.61
CA GLU A 606 -6.20 -17.01 -28.28
C GLU A 606 -7.42 -17.92 -28.14
N LYS A 607 -7.56 -18.58 -26.98
CA LYS A 607 -8.60 -19.58 -26.74
C LYS A 607 -9.22 -19.43 -25.35
N PRO A 608 -10.50 -19.80 -25.20
CA PRO A 608 -11.15 -19.83 -23.89
C PRO A 608 -10.53 -20.85 -22.96
N GLU A 609 -10.59 -20.50 -21.67
CA GLU A 609 -10.29 -21.42 -20.57
C GLU A 609 -11.58 -21.97 -19.94
N HIS A 610 -12.76 -21.40 -20.29
CA HIS A 610 -14.06 -21.81 -19.76
C HIS A 610 -15.18 -21.85 -20.80
N GLY A 611 -16.14 -22.76 -20.62
CA GLY A 611 -17.31 -22.84 -21.50
C GLY A 611 -18.20 -21.60 -21.47
N ARG A 612 -18.40 -20.94 -20.32
CA ARG A 612 -19.18 -19.69 -20.20
C ARG A 612 -18.65 -18.58 -21.12
N GLU A 613 -17.35 -18.59 -21.40
CA GLU A 613 -16.72 -17.58 -22.24
C GLU A 613 -17.09 -17.70 -23.72
N LEU A 614 -17.71 -18.83 -24.11
CA LEU A 614 -18.20 -19.04 -25.47
C LEU A 614 -19.63 -18.54 -25.71
N PHE A 615 -20.39 -18.23 -24.65
CA PHE A 615 -21.79 -17.82 -24.75
C PHE A 615 -22.05 -16.61 -25.66
N PRO A 616 -21.31 -15.49 -25.59
CA PRO A 616 -21.59 -14.36 -26.49
C PRO A 616 -21.42 -14.74 -27.96
N PHE A 617 -20.49 -15.65 -28.28
CA PHE A 617 -20.30 -16.10 -29.66
C PHE A 617 -21.43 -17.02 -30.12
N ILE A 618 -21.87 -17.96 -29.27
CA ILE A 618 -22.99 -18.85 -29.57
C ILE A 618 -24.26 -18.04 -29.85
N GLU A 619 -24.54 -17.03 -29.01
CA GLU A 619 -25.68 -16.14 -29.16
C GLU A 619 -25.60 -15.35 -30.48
N ALA A 620 -24.48 -14.69 -30.76
CA ALA A 620 -24.28 -13.95 -32.00
C ALA A 620 -24.42 -14.84 -33.25
N TYR A 621 -23.86 -16.06 -33.23
CA TYR A 621 -23.97 -16.98 -34.36
C TYR A 621 -25.41 -17.43 -34.62
N ALA A 622 -26.22 -17.58 -33.58
CA ALA A 622 -27.64 -17.87 -33.75
C ALA A 622 -28.37 -16.71 -34.44
N HIS A 623 -28.11 -15.46 -34.03
CA HIS A 623 -28.69 -14.27 -34.68
C HIS A 623 -28.20 -14.05 -36.12
N LEU A 624 -26.99 -14.50 -36.44
CA LEU A 624 -26.43 -14.47 -37.80
C LEU A 624 -26.84 -15.69 -38.66
N ASN A 625 -27.71 -16.57 -38.16
CA ASN A 625 -28.12 -17.83 -38.81
C ASN A 625 -26.95 -18.78 -39.14
N GLN A 626 -25.86 -18.73 -38.38
CA GLN A 626 -24.69 -19.58 -38.52
C GLN A 626 -24.78 -20.81 -37.61
N TRP A 627 -25.80 -21.64 -37.82
CA TRP A 627 -26.15 -22.76 -36.94
C TRP A 627 -25.07 -23.86 -36.82
N ASP A 628 -24.20 -24.02 -37.84
CA ASP A 628 -23.04 -24.90 -37.75
C ASP A 628 -22.04 -24.44 -36.67
N GLN A 629 -21.86 -23.12 -36.51
CA GLN A 629 -21.00 -22.55 -35.47
C GLN A 629 -21.65 -22.66 -34.09
N VAL A 630 -22.97 -22.43 -34.01
CA VAL A 630 -23.75 -22.66 -32.78
C VAL A 630 -23.53 -24.09 -32.27
N ARG A 631 -23.69 -25.08 -33.15
CA ARG A 631 -23.45 -26.49 -32.82
C ARG A 631 -22.01 -26.72 -32.35
N ARG A 632 -21.03 -26.25 -33.13
CA ARG A 632 -19.61 -26.44 -32.83
C ARG A 632 -19.23 -25.87 -31.46
N TYR A 633 -19.50 -24.60 -31.21
CA TYR A 633 -19.10 -23.94 -29.97
C TYR A 633 -19.91 -24.42 -28.77
N SER A 634 -21.18 -24.81 -28.96
CA SER A 634 -21.96 -25.47 -27.90
C SER A 634 -21.29 -26.78 -27.45
N LEU A 635 -20.89 -27.65 -28.38
CA LEU A 635 -20.15 -28.87 -28.01
C LEU A 635 -18.80 -28.54 -27.34
N GLU A 636 -18.14 -27.45 -27.73
CA GLU A 636 -16.91 -26.97 -27.11
C GLU A 636 -17.13 -26.52 -25.65
N VAL A 637 -18.29 -25.93 -25.31
CA VAL A 637 -18.66 -25.57 -23.92
C VAL A 637 -18.54 -26.78 -22.99
N LEU A 638 -19.13 -27.92 -23.35
CA LEU A 638 -19.06 -29.15 -22.53
C LEU A 638 -17.63 -29.68 -22.43
N SER A 639 -16.84 -29.56 -23.50
CA SER A 639 -15.46 -30.03 -23.51
C SER A 639 -14.55 -29.21 -22.58
N LEU A 640 -14.81 -27.91 -22.47
CA LEU A 640 -14.09 -27.00 -21.58
C LEU A 640 -14.61 -27.08 -20.15
N THR A 641 -15.92 -27.22 -19.98
CA THR A 641 -16.58 -27.18 -18.67
C THR A 641 -17.80 -28.09 -18.66
N GLY A 642 -17.62 -29.32 -18.17
CA GLY A 642 -18.60 -30.39 -18.31
C GLY A 642 -19.90 -30.27 -17.50
N ASN A 643 -20.04 -29.28 -16.62
CA ASN A 643 -21.19 -29.11 -15.72
C ASN A 643 -22.00 -27.82 -15.98
N LEU A 644 -21.94 -27.24 -17.18
CA LEU A 644 -22.65 -26.01 -17.56
C LEU A 644 -24.07 -26.21 -18.12
N GLN A 645 -24.62 -27.42 -18.08
CA GLN A 645 -25.87 -27.78 -18.76
C GLN A 645 -27.01 -26.81 -18.46
N GLU A 646 -27.30 -26.55 -17.18
CA GLU A 646 -28.44 -25.71 -16.77
C GLU A 646 -28.34 -24.29 -17.34
N ARG A 647 -27.18 -23.65 -17.20
CA ARG A 647 -26.92 -22.32 -17.75
C ARG A 647 -26.93 -22.30 -19.28
N THR A 648 -26.43 -23.35 -19.92
CA THR A 648 -26.45 -23.48 -21.39
C THR A 648 -27.87 -23.69 -21.92
N CYS A 649 -28.71 -24.44 -21.21
CA CYS A 649 -30.13 -24.58 -21.57
C CYS A 649 -30.86 -23.23 -21.54
N VAL A 650 -30.56 -22.36 -20.57
CA VAL A 650 -31.11 -20.99 -20.54
C VAL A 650 -30.70 -20.19 -21.78
N LEU A 651 -29.44 -20.30 -22.22
CA LEU A 651 -28.98 -19.69 -23.47
C LEU A 651 -29.74 -20.24 -24.69
N PHE A 652 -29.93 -21.55 -24.76
CA PHE A 652 -30.67 -22.17 -25.85
C PHE A 652 -32.14 -21.74 -25.90
N GLN A 653 -32.80 -21.63 -24.75
CA GLN A 653 -34.17 -21.10 -24.67
C GLN A 653 -34.24 -19.65 -25.18
N LYS A 654 -33.25 -18.83 -24.81
CA LYS A 654 -33.14 -17.45 -25.29
C LYS A 654 -33.03 -17.38 -26.82
N ILE A 655 -32.04 -18.05 -27.40
CA ILE A 655 -31.83 -18.02 -28.87
C ILE A 655 -32.99 -18.70 -29.62
N ALA A 656 -33.66 -19.69 -29.03
CA ALA A 656 -34.84 -20.31 -29.63
C ALA A 656 -35.99 -19.31 -29.77
N ASN A 657 -36.17 -18.42 -28.78
CA ASN A 657 -37.22 -17.42 -28.77
C ASN A 657 -36.90 -16.17 -29.61
N GLU A 658 -35.62 -15.76 -29.67
CA GLU A 658 -35.23 -14.48 -30.26
C GLU A 658 -34.80 -14.57 -31.74
N THR A 659 -34.49 -15.76 -32.25
CA THR A 659 -34.04 -15.97 -33.63
C THR A 659 -35.13 -16.48 -34.56
N SER A 660 -35.04 -16.12 -35.85
CA SER A 660 -35.99 -16.54 -36.88
C SER A 660 -36.04 -18.06 -37.05
N GLU A 661 -37.25 -18.60 -37.27
CA GLU A 661 -37.43 -20.04 -37.50
C GLU A 661 -36.84 -20.47 -38.85
N THR A 662 -35.93 -21.44 -38.82
CA THR A 662 -35.27 -22.02 -39.99
C THR A 662 -35.12 -23.53 -39.80
N GLU A 663 -35.07 -24.31 -40.88
CA GLU A 663 -34.88 -25.77 -40.80
C GLU A 663 -33.58 -26.14 -40.07
N GLN A 664 -32.50 -25.39 -40.32
CA GLN A 664 -31.21 -25.60 -39.65
C GLN A 664 -31.28 -25.33 -38.15
N LYS A 665 -32.01 -24.28 -37.72
CA LYS A 665 -32.28 -24.01 -36.31
C LYS A 665 -32.94 -25.20 -35.64
N SER A 666 -34.04 -25.71 -36.20
CA SER A 666 -34.80 -26.80 -35.59
C SER A 666 -33.97 -28.09 -35.48
N ILE A 667 -33.15 -28.40 -36.49
CA ILE A 667 -32.24 -29.56 -36.47
C ILE A 667 -31.18 -29.41 -35.38
N VAL A 668 -30.48 -28.27 -35.34
CA VAL A 668 -29.37 -28.04 -34.40
C VAL A 668 -29.88 -27.95 -32.97
N LEU A 669 -30.99 -27.26 -32.72
CA LEU A 669 -31.56 -27.16 -31.36
C LEU A 669 -32.05 -28.52 -30.87
N SER A 670 -32.69 -29.35 -31.71
CA SER A 670 -33.10 -30.70 -31.32
C SER A 670 -31.91 -31.59 -30.98
N GLU A 671 -30.80 -31.48 -31.72
CA GLU A 671 -29.56 -32.20 -31.36
C GLU A 671 -28.99 -31.71 -30.03
N LEU A 672 -28.94 -30.40 -29.83
CA LEU A 672 -28.40 -29.82 -28.61
C LEU A 672 -29.31 -30.09 -27.39
N GLU A 673 -30.62 -30.20 -27.56
CA GLU A 673 -31.55 -30.66 -26.53
C GLU A 673 -31.19 -32.04 -26.01
N ASP A 674 -30.94 -32.99 -26.92
CA ASP A 674 -30.56 -34.36 -26.57
C ASP A 674 -29.19 -34.41 -25.87
N VAL A 675 -28.22 -33.60 -26.34
CA VAL A 675 -26.86 -33.60 -25.79
C VAL A 675 -26.79 -32.95 -24.40
N PHE A 676 -27.54 -31.87 -24.18
CA PHE A 676 -27.51 -31.11 -22.93
C PHE A 676 -28.65 -31.46 -21.96
N GLU A 677 -29.55 -32.37 -22.37
CA GLU A 677 -30.76 -32.75 -21.63
C GLU A 677 -31.66 -31.54 -21.32
N CYS A 678 -31.76 -30.61 -22.27
CA CYS A 678 -32.58 -29.40 -22.13
C CYS A 678 -34.06 -29.64 -22.47
N LYS A 679 -34.95 -28.83 -21.91
CA LYS A 679 -36.34 -28.67 -22.38
C LYS A 679 -36.49 -27.26 -22.96
N LEU A 680 -36.37 -27.07 -24.27
CA LEU A 680 -36.45 -25.73 -24.88
C LEU A 680 -37.89 -25.33 -25.23
N TYR A 681 -38.79 -26.31 -25.32
CA TYR A 681 -40.20 -26.09 -25.60
C TYR A 681 -41.04 -26.38 -24.34
N ALA A 682 -41.78 -25.39 -23.86
CA ALA A 682 -42.88 -25.64 -22.94
C ALA A 682 -44.05 -26.26 -23.73
N GLU A 683 -44.62 -27.36 -23.24
CA GLU A 683 -45.93 -27.85 -23.70
C GLU A 683 -47.04 -26.82 -23.43
#